data_AF-A0A4Q7E777-F1
#
_entry.id   AF-A0A4Q7E777-F1
#
_cell.length_a   1.000
_cell.length_b   1.000
_cell.length_c   1.000
_cell.angle_alpha   90.00
_cell.angle_beta   90.00
_cell.angle_gamma   90.00
#
_symmetry.space_group_name_H-M   'P 1'
#
loop_
_entity.id
_entity.type
_entity.pdbx_description
1 polymer ?
#
loop_
_entity_poly.entity_id
_entity_poly.type
_entity_poly.pdbx_seq_one_letter_code
_entity_poly.pdbx_strand_id
1 'polypeptide(L)'
;MNIYKLLPFVPVMCALSACSVEDPYESGPTQAQEQEQQRQQEQTQQDQKRGLNLQLQGSGDAALSDVSVEALGNQYRTDEQGQLTLTDLNTGMLTLTLSKPGYQRAVVTVNSRDYQDNPLAVQLKRLSATSSELMFGGDTMFGRRYMDPSLTTMGNLLPDVEEAMIRPGNAASSAIALTQFVKPITASADFASVNLESPVLAAPTTVHPSKEFAFFSLPDTLQGLTEIGIDYVALGNNHVFDYQQKGLEDTLKYVEQAGFSHSGAGNNTAEAYAPRLVEVGNTTLGLVSATSITGDDHLVTYIATADKGGAADLTDSTALRAAVEQARDNSDYAIVQLHGGDEYSYAPTRYIDNRFEFVSRREPDLMIAHHPHVAQGFALYNGVPALLGLGNFVFEQNRHETLLGVAVSVTIDPTQTPKTQSARAYPVYLEDYQPKLVGGFLSDYLIRRLAEFSGPEIAIVPGPGFGDVYFHQAPAPQEIDTVTLTLPSGEHIIDLREYAPSHAFVSKISSTGQPEMTLGRDLMWFGDFEDWDNDNETNEVTRWEHESDDITPCLTGAMRGLQGMCLSRTQFNNRPLRMPFKQTLRTMPITPAESTLQAYSELSLFGYAKGDNAGDVSAELTIVTAEDNLEFSSEEVSLIKPGSYDWKTFRHDISLPDDSQTLGSEQLPARAVKLAFKQAPPEKGEATLMLDQLALISWQKPLSLNNGLWQAERMHGMDFIAVQTSNSVTLTLHFSAYN
;
A
#
# COMPACT_ATOMS: atom_id res chain seq x y z
N MET A 1 -30.70 84.95 -25.10
CA MET A 1 -31.79 84.62 -24.16
C MET A 1 -31.24 83.60 -23.16
N ASN A 2 -30.98 84.08 -21.94
CA ASN A 2 -30.69 83.46 -20.62
C ASN A 2 -30.01 82.06 -20.57
N ILE A 3 -28.76 81.87 -20.09
CA ILE A 3 -28.14 82.11 -18.74
C ILE A 3 -28.80 81.19 -17.68
N TYR A 4 -28.12 80.20 -17.06
CA TYR A 4 -27.32 80.34 -15.82
C TYR A 4 -26.33 79.17 -15.51
N LYS A 5 -25.06 79.58 -15.23
CA LYS A 5 -23.96 79.14 -14.31
C LYS A 5 -23.63 77.66 -14.06
N LEU A 6 -22.40 77.14 -14.31
CA LEU A 6 -21.03 77.36 -13.73
C LEU A 6 -20.76 76.73 -12.36
N LEU A 7 -19.92 75.66 -12.34
CA LEU A 7 -18.75 75.44 -11.46
C LEU A 7 -18.06 74.08 -11.80
N PRO A 8 -16.71 73.99 -11.91
CA PRO A 8 -16.01 72.73 -12.16
C PRO A 8 -15.63 72.03 -10.84
N PHE A 9 -15.92 70.74 -10.74
CA PHE A 9 -15.42 69.88 -9.65
C PHE A 9 -14.10 69.25 -10.09
N VAL A 10 -13.04 69.50 -9.32
CA VAL A 10 -11.73 68.86 -9.45
C VAL A 10 -11.86 67.41 -8.96
N PRO A 11 -11.44 66.38 -9.73
CA PRO A 11 -11.39 65.03 -9.22
C PRO A 11 -10.16 64.89 -8.32
N VAL A 12 -10.40 64.69 -7.02
CA VAL A 12 -9.39 64.21 -6.09
C VAL A 12 -9.20 62.72 -6.39
N MET A 13 -8.07 62.36 -7.00
CA MET A 13 -7.58 60.98 -7.00
C MET A 13 -7.22 60.61 -5.56
N CYS A 14 -8.09 59.87 -4.87
CA CYS A 14 -7.67 59.07 -3.74
C CYS A 14 -6.91 57.86 -4.28
N ALA A 15 -5.60 57.87 -4.13
CA ALA A 15 -4.80 56.66 -4.15
C ALA A 15 -5.22 55.82 -2.93
N LEU A 16 -6.09 54.84 -3.13
CA LEU A 16 -6.26 53.74 -2.19
C LEU A 16 -5.05 52.83 -2.40
N SER A 17 -3.99 53.08 -1.64
CA SER A 17 -3.04 52.01 -1.33
C SER A 17 -3.85 50.93 -0.60
N ALA A 18 -3.95 49.76 -1.22
CA ALA A 18 -4.30 48.56 -0.48
C ALA A 18 -3.17 48.31 0.51
N CYS A 19 -3.28 48.89 1.71
CA CYS A 19 -2.57 48.38 2.86
C CYS A 19 -3.22 47.03 3.17
N SER A 20 -2.46 45.92 3.12
CA SER A 20 -2.87 44.75 3.87
C SER A 20 -3.02 45.20 5.31
N VAL A 21 -4.19 44.99 5.88
CA VAL A 21 -4.33 45.07 7.33
C VAL A 21 -3.72 43.76 7.82
N GLU A 22 -2.46 43.81 8.28
CA GLU A 22 -1.92 42.71 9.11
C GLU A 22 -2.92 42.49 10.24
N ASP A 23 -3.40 41.27 10.38
CA ASP A 23 -4.14 40.89 11.57
C ASP A 23 -3.19 41.13 12.76
N PRO A 24 -3.51 41.98 13.76
CA PRO A 24 -2.63 42.20 14.91
C PRO A 24 -2.39 40.93 15.74
N TYR A 25 -3.05 39.81 15.39
CA TYR A 25 -2.85 38.49 15.96
C TYR A 25 -2.21 37.47 15.00
N GLU A 26 -1.88 37.83 13.76
CA GLU A 26 -0.95 37.04 12.94
C GLU A 26 0.45 37.22 13.51
N SER A 27 0.86 36.32 14.40
CA SER A 27 2.27 36.17 14.72
C SER A 27 2.97 35.62 13.49
N GLY A 28 4.09 36.24 13.09
CA GLY A 28 5.04 35.59 12.18
C GLY A 28 5.52 34.24 12.74
N PRO A 29 6.35 33.50 11.99
CA PRO A 29 6.82 32.19 12.41
C PRO A 29 7.45 32.26 13.82
N THR A 30 7.15 31.27 14.64
CA THR A 30 7.79 31.05 15.94
C THR A 30 9.30 30.90 15.77
N GLN A 31 10.06 31.20 16.82
CA GLN A 31 11.51 30.97 16.83
C GLN A 31 11.84 29.50 16.56
N ALA A 32 10.99 28.59 16.99
CA ALA A 32 11.15 27.17 16.72
C ALA A 32 10.99 26.85 15.23
N GLN A 33 9.98 27.40 14.56
CA GLN A 33 9.79 27.27 13.11
C GLN A 33 10.98 27.87 12.35
N GLU A 34 11.44 29.06 12.73
CA GLU A 34 12.61 29.69 12.10
C GLU A 34 13.89 28.85 12.26
N GLN A 35 14.12 28.30 13.46
CA GLN A 35 15.26 27.43 13.73
C GLN A 35 15.18 26.11 12.96
N GLU A 36 13.99 25.51 12.89
CA GLU A 36 13.79 24.28 12.14
C GLU A 36 14.01 24.52 10.65
N GLN A 37 13.48 25.61 10.09
CA GLN A 37 13.71 25.97 8.70
C GLN A 37 15.20 26.20 8.40
N GLN A 38 15.95 26.85 9.31
CA GLN A 38 17.40 26.99 9.17
C GLN A 38 18.13 25.64 9.20
N ARG A 39 17.76 24.77 10.15
CA ARG A 39 18.36 23.43 10.26
C ARG A 39 18.06 22.55 9.05
N GLN A 40 16.84 22.60 8.52
CA GLN A 40 16.46 21.89 7.29
C GLN A 40 17.29 22.38 6.09
N GLN A 41 17.55 23.69 5.99
CA GLN A 41 18.44 24.23 4.96
C GLN A 41 19.88 23.73 5.12
N GLU A 42 20.39 23.67 6.35
CA GLU A 42 21.73 23.13 6.64
C GLU A 42 21.82 21.63 6.34
N GLN A 43 20.81 20.85 6.72
CA GLN A 43 20.73 19.42 6.49
C GLN A 43 20.63 19.12 4.99
N THR A 44 19.76 19.82 4.26
CA THR A 44 19.69 19.76 2.79
C THR A 44 21.04 20.05 2.13
N GLN A 45 21.80 21.02 2.63
CA GLN A 45 23.16 21.30 2.12
C GLN A 45 24.20 20.21 2.46
N GLN A 46 24.08 19.56 3.61
CA GLN A 46 24.91 18.40 3.95
C GLN A 46 24.56 17.18 3.11
N ASP A 47 23.28 17.02 2.81
CA ASP A 47 22.70 15.89 2.11
C ASP A 47 23.00 15.89 0.61
N GLN A 48 23.15 17.06 0.00
CA GLN A 48 23.68 17.21 -1.37
C GLN A 48 25.09 16.60 -1.59
N LYS A 49 25.79 16.16 -0.53
CA LYS A 49 27.14 15.56 -0.63
C LYS A 49 27.16 14.04 -0.47
N ARG A 50 26.01 13.37 -0.40
CA ARG A 50 25.94 11.91 -0.18
C ARG A 50 25.61 11.15 -1.47
N GLY A 51 26.08 9.91 -1.56
CA GLY A 51 25.98 9.06 -2.75
C GLY A 51 25.69 7.61 -2.38
N LEU A 52 25.28 6.81 -3.37
CA LEU A 52 24.88 5.42 -3.21
C LEU A 52 25.98 4.49 -3.74
N ASN A 53 26.47 3.57 -2.90
CA ASN A 53 27.41 2.54 -3.31
C ASN A 53 26.68 1.21 -3.55
N LEU A 54 26.97 0.56 -4.67
CA LEU A 54 26.37 -0.69 -5.10
C LEU A 54 27.45 -1.76 -5.25
N GLN A 55 27.13 -3.00 -4.85
CA GLN A 55 27.95 -4.19 -5.08
C GLN A 55 27.09 -5.26 -5.76
N LEU A 56 27.39 -5.53 -7.02
CA LEU A 56 26.60 -6.44 -7.86
C LEU A 56 27.26 -7.81 -7.94
N GLN A 57 26.46 -8.84 -7.65
CA GLN A 57 26.94 -10.21 -7.53
C GLN A 57 26.03 -11.18 -8.29
N GLY A 58 26.62 -12.24 -8.81
CA GLY A 58 25.93 -13.38 -9.39
C GLY A 58 25.82 -14.52 -8.38
N SER A 59 25.35 -15.68 -8.83
CA SER A 59 25.26 -16.88 -8.00
C SER A 59 26.62 -17.24 -7.38
N GLY A 60 26.64 -17.44 -6.05
CA GLY A 60 27.86 -17.74 -5.29
C GLY A 60 28.76 -16.53 -5.03
N ASP A 61 28.18 -15.34 -4.92
CA ASP A 61 28.81 -14.06 -4.56
C ASP A 61 29.91 -13.59 -5.53
N ALA A 62 29.93 -14.12 -6.76
CA ALA A 62 30.86 -13.69 -7.79
C ALA A 62 30.52 -12.28 -8.29
N ALA A 63 31.47 -11.35 -8.23
CA ALA A 63 31.30 -9.99 -8.73
C ALA A 63 30.85 -9.95 -10.21
N LEU A 64 29.84 -9.12 -10.51
CA LEU A 64 29.33 -8.93 -11.86
C LEU A 64 29.75 -7.57 -12.41
N SER A 65 30.73 -7.58 -13.31
CA SER A 65 31.13 -6.41 -14.08
C SER A 65 30.16 -6.10 -15.21
N ASP A 66 30.11 -4.86 -15.69
CA ASP A 66 29.29 -4.44 -16.84
C ASP A 66 27.80 -4.81 -16.66
N VAL A 67 27.27 -4.61 -15.46
CA VAL A 67 25.81 -4.60 -15.19
C VAL A 67 25.31 -3.19 -15.52
N SER A 68 24.26 -3.09 -16.32
CA SER A 68 23.59 -1.81 -16.60
C SER A 68 22.70 -1.45 -15.41
N VAL A 69 22.87 -0.24 -14.87
CA VAL A 69 22.05 0.30 -13.77
C VAL A 69 21.41 1.60 -14.25
N GLU A 70 20.08 1.61 -14.31
CA GLU A 70 19.30 2.81 -14.63
C GLU A 70 18.79 3.45 -13.35
N ALA A 71 19.01 4.76 -13.21
CA ALA A 71 18.61 5.56 -12.05
C ALA A 71 18.41 7.01 -12.48
N LEU A 72 17.31 7.65 -12.07
CA LEU A 72 16.99 9.06 -12.39
C LEU A 72 17.08 9.37 -13.90
N GLY A 73 16.65 8.43 -14.76
CA GLY A 73 16.72 8.55 -16.23
C GLY A 73 18.13 8.49 -16.82
N ASN A 74 19.15 8.22 -16.00
CA ASN A 74 20.53 8.03 -16.43
C ASN A 74 20.92 6.55 -16.40
N GLN A 75 21.84 6.16 -17.28
CA GLN A 75 22.40 4.81 -17.32
C GLN A 75 23.86 4.79 -16.87
N TYR A 76 24.15 3.85 -15.98
CA TYR A 76 25.46 3.61 -15.38
C TYR A 76 25.88 2.15 -15.58
N ARG A 77 27.15 1.85 -15.31
CA ARG A 77 27.69 0.49 -15.40
C ARG A 77 28.63 0.17 -14.25
N THR A 78 28.58 -1.07 -13.77
CA THR A 78 29.53 -1.55 -12.77
C THR A 78 30.93 -1.78 -13.35
N ASP A 79 31.95 -1.57 -12.52
CA ASP A 79 33.35 -1.83 -12.85
C ASP A 79 33.71 -3.33 -12.87
N GLU A 80 35.00 -3.66 -13.04
CA GLU A 80 35.48 -5.05 -13.05
C GLU A 80 35.26 -5.80 -11.72
N GLN A 81 35.08 -5.09 -10.62
CA GLN A 81 34.81 -5.61 -9.28
C GLN A 81 33.30 -5.66 -8.98
N GLY A 82 32.45 -5.32 -9.96
CA GLY A 82 31.00 -5.26 -9.80
C GLY A 82 30.53 -4.10 -8.94
N GLN A 83 31.35 -3.06 -8.79
CA GLN A 83 31.04 -1.89 -7.96
C GLN A 83 30.56 -0.72 -8.81
N LEU A 84 29.67 0.09 -8.25
CA LEU A 84 29.21 1.35 -8.83
C LEU A 84 28.91 2.35 -7.70
N THR A 85 29.41 3.57 -7.84
CA THR A 85 29.09 4.69 -6.97
C THR A 85 28.29 5.73 -7.75
N LEU A 86 27.09 6.05 -7.26
CA LEU A 86 26.28 7.17 -7.74
C LEU A 86 26.51 8.37 -6.82
N THR A 87 26.87 9.53 -7.37
CA THR A 87 27.07 10.77 -6.61
C THR A 87 25.98 11.79 -6.92
N ASP A 88 25.88 12.83 -6.09
CA ASP A 88 24.98 13.99 -6.32
C ASP A 88 23.50 13.59 -6.44
N LEU A 89 23.08 12.62 -5.62
CA LEU A 89 21.70 12.15 -5.56
C LEU A 89 20.86 13.08 -4.65
N ASN A 90 19.63 13.34 -5.06
CA ASN A 90 18.64 13.89 -4.15
C ASN A 90 18.35 12.89 -3.02
N THR A 91 17.90 13.42 -1.89
CA THR A 91 17.49 12.60 -0.76
C THR A 91 16.05 12.16 -0.91
N GLY A 92 15.78 10.93 -0.52
CA GLY A 92 14.50 10.27 -0.72
C GLY A 92 14.72 8.85 -1.22
N MET A 93 13.65 8.21 -1.64
CA MET A 93 13.72 6.89 -2.22
C MET A 93 14.15 6.94 -3.68
N LEU A 94 15.09 6.09 -4.02
CA LEU A 94 15.61 5.92 -5.37
C LEU A 94 15.28 4.52 -5.86
N THR A 95 14.58 4.47 -7.00
CA THR A 95 14.38 3.22 -7.74
C THR A 95 15.52 3.01 -8.73
N LEU A 96 16.14 1.83 -8.68
CA LEU A 96 17.16 1.38 -9.62
C LEU A 96 16.64 0.21 -10.44
N THR A 97 16.85 0.25 -11.75
CA THR A 97 16.61 -0.90 -12.64
C THR A 97 17.95 -1.48 -13.08
N LEU A 98 18.21 -2.73 -12.69
CA LEU A 98 19.45 -3.44 -12.95
C LEU A 98 19.23 -4.51 -14.01
N SER A 99 20.10 -4.54 -15.03
CA SER A 99 20.00 -5.51 -16.10
C SER A 99 21.37 -5.98 -16.60
N LYS A 100 21.47 -7.29 -16.87
CA LYS A 100 22.62 -7.92 -17.50
C LYS A 100 22.13 -9.09 -18.36
N PRO A 101 22.57 -9.21 -19.63
CA PRO A 101 22.18 -10.34 -20.47
C PRO A 101 22.44 -11.70 -19.82
N GLY A 102 21.44 -12.57 -19.81
CA GLY A 102 21.50 -13.90 -19.18
C GLY A 102 21.23 -13.91 -17.66
N TYR A 103 20.84 -12.78 -17.09
CA TYR A 103 20.44 -12.65 -15.69
C TYR A 103 19.04 -12.05 -15.59
N GLN A 104 18.36 -12.34 -14.49
CA GLN A 104 17.08 -11.74 -14.15
C GLN A 104 17.26 -10.24 -13.96
N ARG A 105 16.32 -9.44 -14.49
CA ARG A 105 16.29 -8.01 -14.20
C ARG A 105 15.90 -7.82 -12.74
N ALA A 106 16.47 -6.82 -12.09
CA ALA A 106 16.12 -6.48 -10.72
C ALA A 106 15.69 -5.03 -10.67
N VAL A 107 14.57 -4.77 -10.01
CA VAL A 107 14.17 -3.42 -9.61
C VAL A 107 14.31 -3.37 -8.10
N VAL A 108 14.98 -2.33 -7.59
CA VAL A 108 15.15 -2.12 -6.15
C VAL A 108 14.80 -0.69 -5.80
N THR A 109 14.16 -0.50 -4.66
CA THR A 109 13.78 0.83 -4.16
C THR A 109 14.42 1.04 -2.81
N VAL A 110 15.35 1.99 -2.73
CA VAL A 110 16.21 2.20 -1.56
C VAL A 110 16.30 3.66 -1.19
N ASN A 111 16.45 3.97 0.09
CA ASN A 111 16.82 5.32 0.48
C ASN A 111 18.28 5.56 0.06
N SER A 112 18.52 6.66 -0.67
CA SER A 112 19.86 6.96 -1.20
C SER A 112 20.95 7.11 -0.12
N ARG A 113 20.56 7.34 1.15
CA ARG A 113 21.47 7.53 2.28
C ARG A 113 21.96 6.22 2.94
N ASP A 114 21.18 5.15 2.86
CA ASP A 114 21.40 3.96 3.69
C ASP A 114 22.66 3.16 3.32
N TYR A 115 23.11 3.30 2.07
CA TYR A 115 24.18 2.46 1.51
C TYR A 115 25.43 3.24 1.10
N GLN A 116 25.71 4.33 1.81
CA GLN A 116 26.95 5.08 1.61
C GLN A 116 28.16 4.36 2.24
N ASP A 117 28.04 3.95 3.51
CA ASP A 117 29.13 3.29 4.24
C ASP A 117 29.17 1.78 4.01
N ASN A 118 28.01 1.17 3.76
CA ASN A 118 27.85 -0.25 3.45
C ASN A 118 27.22 -0.37 2.06
N PRO A 119 27.96 -0.83 1.03
CA PRO A 119 27.41 -0.95 -0.32
C PRO A 119 26.17 -1.84 -0.34
N LEU A 120 25.15 -1.43 -1.11
CA LEU A 120 23.97 -2.25 -1.37
C LEU A 120 24.40 -3.47 -2.19
N ALA A 121 24.36 -4.63 -1.55
CA ALA A 121 24.58 -5.90 -2.23
C ALA A 121 23.31 -6.29 -3.00
N VAL A 122 23.40 -6.43 -4.32
CA VAL A 122 22.30 -6.93 -5.15
C VAL A 122 22.76 -8.20 -5.87
N GLN A 123 22.08 -9.30 -5.57
CA GLN A 123 22.30 -10.57 -6.26
C GLN A 123 21.39 -10.67 -7.49
N LEU A 124 22.01 -10.85 -8.67
CA LEU A 124 21.31 -11.16 -9.90
C LEU A 124 21.33 -12.67 -10.15
N LYS A 125 20.15 -13.26 -10.25
CA LYS A 125 19.97 -14.69 -10.54
C LYS A 125 20.19 -14.94 -12.02
N ARG A 126 20.91 -16.00 -12.37
CA ARG A 126 21.11 -16.39 -13.77
C ARG A 126 19.83 -16.99 -14.33
N LEU A 127 19.43 -16.57 -15.53
CA LEU A 127 18.29 -17.14 -16.24
C LEU A 127 18.74 -18.15 -17.30
N SER A 128 17.87 -19.11 -17.58
CA SER A 128 18.04 -19.97 -18.76
C SER A 128 17.65 -19.18 -20.01
N ALA A 129 18.07 -19.66 -21.19
CA ALA A 129 17.66 -19.03 -22.45
C ALA A 129 16.17 -19.22 -22.78
N THR A 130 15.48 -20.07 -22.02
CA THR A 130 14.05 -20.36 -22.16
C THR A 130 13.21 -19.69 -21.07
N SER A 131 13.84 -18.93 -20.16
CA SER A 131 13.10 -18.21 -19.13
C SER A 131 12.36 -16.99 -19.69
N SER A 132 11.25 -16.65 -19.05
CA SER A 132 10.53 -15.38 -19.26
C SER A 132 10.08 -14.83 -17.92
N GLU A 133 9.97 -13.50 -17.82
CA GLU A 133 9.52 -12.81 -16.63
C GLU A 133 8.12 -12.20 -16.87
N LEU A 134 7.14 -12.59 -16.04
CA LEU A 134 5.76 -12.15 -16.14
C LEU A 134 5.40 -11.25 -14.95
N MET A 135 4.88 -10.04 -15.18
CA MET A 135 4.45 -9.12 -14.12
C MET A 135 2.92 -9.10 -13.98
N PHE A 136 2.43 -9.16 -12.75
CA PHE A 136 1.00 -9.08 -12.44
C PHE A 136 0.73 -7.97 -11.45
N GLY A 137 -0.05 -6.97 -11.86
CA GLY A 137 -0.63 -5.95 -10.99
C GLY A 137 -2.08 -6.29 -10.63
N GLY A 138 -2.55 -5.70 -9.54
CA GLY A 138 -3.90 -5.88 -9.03
C GLY A 138 -4.98 -5.08 -9.75
N ASP A 139 -5.99 -4.66 -8.98
CA ASP A 139 -7.20 -4.02 -9.48
C ASP A 139 -6.92 -2.61 -10.03
N THR A 140 -7.43 -2.35 -11.24
CA THR A 140 -7.09 -1.19 -12.06
C THR A 140 -8.33 -0.52 -12.65
N MET A 141 -8.50 0.78 -12.40
CA MET A 141 -9.51 1.67 -12.96
C MET A 141 -9.03 3.13 -12.95
N PHE A 142 -9.53 3.96 -13.87
CA PHE A 142 -9.23 5.41 -13.95
C PHE A 142 -10.48 6.28 -13.79
N GLY A 143 -11.54 5.72 -13.18
CA GLY A 143 -12.85 6.36 -13.03
C GLY A 143 -13.08 7.06 -11.69
N ARG A 144 -14.35 7.35 -11.38
CA ARG A 144 -14.79 7.88 -10.06
C ARG A 144 -13.99 9.10 -9.59
N ARG A 145 -13.31 9.07 -8.44
CA ARG A 145 -12.63 10.23 -7.85
C ARG A 145 -11.51 10.80 -8.72
N TYR A 146 -10.95 10.01 -9.63
CA TYR A 146 -10.04 10.56 -10.64
C TYR A 146 -10.75 11.59 -11.54
N MET A 147 -12.01 11.34 -11.87
CA MET A 147 -12.83 12.17 -12.77
C MET A 147 -13.78 13.14 -12.08
N ASP A 148 -14.15 12.84 -10.84
CA ASP A 148 -14.99 13.68 -9.99
C ASP A 148 -14.69 13.38 -8.51
N PRO A 149 -13.79 14.15 -7.87
CA PRO A 149 -13.45 13.97 -6.46
C PRO A 149 -14.64 14.06 -5.49
N SER A 150 -15.71 14.77 -5.90
CA SER A 150 -16.93 14.95 -5.11
C SER A 150 -17.93 13.80 -5.27
N LEU A 151 -17.73 12.93 -6.28
CA LEU A 151 -18.64 11.85 -6.68
C LEU A 151 -20.06 12.30 -7.03
N THR A 152 -20.28 13.58 -7.35
CA THR A 152 -21.62 14.15 -7.59
C THR A 152 -22.19 13.87 -8.97
N THR A 153 -21.33 13.57 -9.95
CA THR A 153 -21.70 13.45 -11.38
C THR A 153 -21.52 12.04 -11.95
N MET A 154 -21.21 11.06 -11.11
CA MET A 154 -21.03 9.67 -11.52
C MET A 154 -22.39 9.02 -11.86
N GLY A 155 -22.53 8.54 -13.10
CA GLY A 155 -23.76 7.93 -13.59
C GLY A 155 -23.85 8.03 -15.10
N ASN A 156 -24.95 8.63 -15.59
CA ASN A 156 -25.21 8.74 -17.02
C ASN A 156 -24.62 9.99 -17.70
N LEU A 157 -23.77 10.72 -16.98
CA LEU A 157 -23.10 11.93 -17.42
C LEU A 157 -21.60 11.69 -17.44
N LEU A 158 -20.92 12.36 -18.36
CA LEU A 158 -19.46 12.42 -18.40
C LEU A 158 -18.99 13.60 -17.54
N PRO A 159 -18.27 13.39 -16.43
CA PRO A 159 -17.72 14.46 -15.62
C PRO A 159 -16.65 15.28 -16.38
N ASP A 160 -16.63 16.59 -16.13
CA ASP A 160 -15.57 17.51 -16.54
C ASP A 160 -15.49 18.66 -15.52
N VAL A 161 -15.06 18.30 -14.32
CA VAL A 161 -14.89 19.25 -13.19
C VAL A 161 -13.44 19.71 -13.12
N GLU A 162 -13.21 20.95 -12.67
CA GLU A 162 -11.88 21.58 -12.70
C GLU A 162 -10.89 20.89 -11.75
N GLU A 163 -11.40 20.41 -10.63
CA GLU A 163 -10.66 19.74 -9.56
C GLU A 163 -10.32 18.27 -9.87
N ALA A 164 -10.82 17.73 -10.98
CA ALA A 164 -10.55 16.35 -11.37
C ALA A 164 -9.15 16.16 -11.95
N MET A 165 -8.49 15.09 -11.52
CA MET A 165 -7.19 14.69 -12.04
C MET A 165 -7.28 14.23 -13.51
N ILE A 166 -8.36 13.53 -13.86
CA ILE A 166 -8.65 13.01 -15.19
C ILE A 166 -9.88 13.71 -15.73
N ARG A 167 -9.69 14.48 -16.80
CA ARG A 167 -10.74 15.17 -17.54
C ARG A 167 -10.72 14.71 -19.00
N PRO A 168 -11.84 14.83 -19.73
CA PRO A 168 -11.88 14.40 -21.14
C PRO A 168 -10.76 15.03 -22.01
N GLY A 169 -10.32 16.25 -21.70
CA GLY A 169 -9.27 16.95 -22.44
C GLY A 169 -7.82 16.54 -22.12
N ASN A 170 -7.58 15.83 -21.02
CA ASN A 170 -6.22 15.48 -20.56
C ASN A 170 -6.06 14.01 -20.12
N ALA A 171 -7.08 13.18 -20.34
CA ALA A 171 -7.17 11.82 -19.79
C ALA A 171 -5.92 10.95 -20.06
N ALA A 172 -5.40 10.98 -21.28
CA ALA A 172 -4.16 10.29 -21.65
C ALA A 172 -2.95 10.77 -20.83
N SER A 173 -2.67 12.07 -20.83
CA SER A 173 -1.53 12.63 -20.11
C SER A 173 -1.64 12.41 -18.59
N SER A 174 -2.84 12.52 -18.02
CA SER A 174 -3.06 12.26 -16.60
C SER A 174 -2.86 10.79 -16.24
N ALA A 175 -3.33 9.85 -17.08
CA ALA A 175 -3.12 8.42 -16.86
C ALA A 175 -1.64 8.00 -16.96
N ILE A 176 -0.88 8.61 -17.87
CA ILE A 176 0.59 8.42 -17.97
C ILE A 176 1.25 8.94 -16.70
N ALA A 177 0.93 10.17 -16.26
CA ALA A 177 1.49 10.74 -15.05
C ALA A 177 1.18 9.88 -13.82
N LEU A 178 -0.06 9.37 -13.71
CA LEU A 178 -0.49 8.48 -12.62
C LEU A 178 0.36 7.21 -12.52
N THR A 179 0.73 6.60 -13.64
CA THR A 179 1.32 5.26 -13.65
C THR A 179 2.86 5.27 -13.72
N GLN A 180 3.49 6.43 -13.91
CA GLN A 180 4.93 6.52 -14.20
C GLN A 180 5.84 5.91 -13.13
N PHE A 181 5.45 5.98 -11.85
CA PHE A 181 6.34 5.57 -10.74
C PHE A 181 6.45 4.05 -10.57
N VAL A 182 5.50 3.28 -11.13
CA VAL A 182 5.56 1.82 -11.19
C VAL A 182 6.05 1.27 -12.53
N LYS A 183 6.29 2.13 -13.53
CA LYS A 183 6.88 1.74 -14.83
C LYS A 183 8.13 0.87 -14.70
N PRO A 184 9.08 1.10 -13.75
CA PRO A 184 10.28 0.28 -13.65
C PRO A 184 10.01 -1.22 -13.51
N ILE A 185 8.98 -1.62 -12.75
CA ILE A 185 8.67 -3.03 -12.53
C ILE A 185 7.94 -3.65 -13.73
N THR A 186 6.99 -2.94 -14.34
CA THR A 186 6.21 -3.47 -15.47
C THR A 186 7.03 -3.51 -16.76
N ALA A 187 7.78 -2.44 -17.06
CA ALA A 187 8.61 -2.38 -18.26
C ALA A 187 9.86 -3.29 -18.21
N SER A 188 10.19 -3.83 -17.03
CA SER A 188 11.25 -4.83 -16.89
C SER A 188 10.78 -6.25 -17.21
N ALA A 189 9.48 -6.51 -17.24
CA ALA A 189 8.95 -7.83 -17.57
C ALA A 189 8.90 -8.07 -19.08
N ASP A 190 8.87 -9.35 -19.48
CA ASP A 190 8.66 -9.73 -20.88
C ASP A 190 7.16 -9.77 -21.24
N PHE A 191 6.29 -9.77 -20.23
CA PHE A 191 4.84 -9.65 -20.33
C PHE A 191 4.26 -9.07 -19.03
N ALA A 192 3.30 -8.15 -19.11
CA ALA A 192 2.63 -7.60 -17.93
C ALA A 192 1.09 -7.62 -18.03
N SER A 193 0.44 -7.90 -16.90
CA SER A 193 -1.01 -8.06 -16.76
C SER A 193 -1.56 -7.24 -15.58
N VAL A 194 -2.77 -6.73 -15.73
CA VAL A 194 -3.59 -6.16 -14.62
C VAL A 194 -5.04 -6.65 -14.70
N ASN A 195 -5.79 -6.54 -13.60
CA ASN A 195 -7.26 -6.68 -13.64
C ASN A 195 -7.90 -5.33 -13.95
N LEU A 196 -8.44 -5.16 -15.16
CA LEU A 196 -9.11 -3.91 -15.55
C LEU A 196 -10.57 -3.96 -15.08
N GLU A 197 -10.80 -3.42 -13.89
CA GLU A 197 -12.06 -3.50 -13.14
C GLU A 197 -12.98 -2.30 -13.42
N SER A 198 -13.03 -1.88 -14.68
CA SER A 198 -14.01 -0.91 -15.12
C SER A 198 -14.24 -1.06 -16.63
N PRO A 199 -15.48 -0.86 -17.10
CA PRO A 199 -15.76 -0.64 -18.51
C PRO A 199 -14.99 0.56 -19.04
N VAL A 200 -14.55 0.47 -20.29
CA VAL A 200 -13.87 1.57 -21.00
C VAL A 200 -14.82 2.11 -22.06
N LEU A 201 -15.24 3.36 -21.91
CA LEU A 201 -16.27 3.93 -22.78
C LEU A 201 -16.19 5.45 -22.86
N ALA A 202 -16.54 5.99 -24.03
CA ALA A 202 -16.54 7.44 -24.28
C ALA A 202 -17.83 8.13 -23.83
N ALA A 203 -18.93 7.38 -23.67
CA ALA A 203 -20.25 7.91 -23.38
C ALA A 203 -21.02 7.01 -22.38
N PRO A 204 -21.13 7.40 -21.09
CA PRO A 204 -21.70 6.58 -20.03
C PRO A 204 -23.24 6.50 -20.08
N THR A 205 -23.86 6.18 -21.22
CA THR A 205 -25.31 6.35 -21.42
C THR A 205 -26.19 5.18 -20.97
N THR A 206 -25.60 4.06 -20.58
CA THR A 206 -26.29 2.76 -20.37
C THR A 206 -26.01 2.14 -19.00
N VAL A 207 -25.90 3.00 -17.98
CA VAL A 207 -25.69 2.60 -16.57
C VAL A 207 -26.63 1.45 -16.17
N HIS A 208 -26.09 0.49 -15.44
CA HIS A 208 -26.84 -0.62 -14.87
C HIS A 208 -27.94 -0.11 -13.93
N PRO A 209 -29.21 -0.54 -14.09
CA PRO A 209 -30.36 0.14 -13.47
C PRO A 209 -30.46 -0.04 -11.95
N SER A 210 -29.77 -1.03 -11.38
CA SER A 210 -29.88 -1.37 -9.95
C SER A 210 -28.53 -1.58 -9.26
N LYS A 211 -27.41 -1.38 -9.96
CA LYS A 211 -26.08 -1.57 -9.33
C LYS A 211 -25.75 -0.30 -8.57
N GLU A 212 -25.40 -0.43 -7.30
CA GLU A 212 -25.11 0.72 -6.43
C GLU A 212 -23.89 1.51 -6.93
N PHE A 213 -22.85 0.79 -7.35
CA PHE A 213 -21.60 1.35 -7.82
C PHE A 213 -21.36 0.95 -9.28
N ALA A 214 -21.54 1.91 -10.17
CA ALA A 214 -21.19 1.78 -11.59
C ALA A 214 -19.92 2.58 -11.89
N PHE A 215 -18.91 1.90 -12.42
CA PHE A 215 -17.61 2.46 -12.76
C PHE A 215 -17.44 2.58 -14.26
N PHE A 216 -16.67 3.55 -14.71
CA PHE A 216 -16.15 3.58 -16.07
C PHE A 216 -14.83 4.34 -16.11
N SER A 217 -14.01 4.00 -17.08
CA SER A 217 -12.79 4.72 -17.46
C SER A 217 -12.94 5.28 -18.88
N LEU A 218 -12.19 6.34 -19.19
CA LEU A 218 -12.17 6.91 -20.53
C LEU A 218 -11.24 6.12 -21.45
N PRO A 219 -11.52 6.00 -22.76
CA PRO A 219 -10.64 5.28 -23.68
C PRO A 219 -9.19 5.76 -23.65
N ASP A 220 -8.99 7.08 -23.54
CA ASP A 220 -7.65 7.68 -23.54
C ASP A 220 -6.83 7.34 -22.28
N THR A 221 -7.46 6.94 -21.16
CA THR A 221 -6.69 6.53 -19.96
C THR A 221 -5.97 5.20 -20.14
N LEU A 222 -6.37 4.39 -21.12
CA LEU A 222 -5.63 3.19 -21.52
C LEU A 222 -4.19 3.50 -21.91
N GLN A 223 -3.90 4.73 -22.34
CA GLN A 223 -2.53 5.14 -22.67
C GLN A 223 -1.58 5.05 -21.46
N GLY A 224 -2.08 5.27 -20.23
CA GLY A 224 -1.28 5.09 -19.02
C GLY A 224 -0.77 3.65 -18.89
N LEU A 225 -1.63 2.67 -19.15
CA LEU A 225 -1.27 1.25 -19.11
C LEU A 225 -0.33 0.86 -20.26
N THR A 226 -0.56 1.35 -21.48
CA THR A 226 0.35 1.08 -22.60
C THR A 226 1.74 1.67 -22.37
N GLU A 227 1.83 2.86 -21.76
CA GLU A 227 3.10 3.58 -21.59
C GLU A 227 4.02 2.94 -20.55
N ILE A 228 3.44 2.21 -19.59
CA ILE A 228 4.20 1.41 -18.62
C ILE A 228 4.44 -0.03 -19.08
N GLY A 229 3.93 -0.43 -20.25
CA GLY A 229 4.17 -1.75 -20.84
C GLY A 229 3.22 -2.84 -20.36
N ILE A 230 1.95 -2.54 -20.08
CA ILE A 230 0.92 -3.58 -19.89
C ILE A 230 0.57 -4.20 -21.25
N ASP A 231 0.51 -5.53 -21.32
CA ASP A 231 0.22 -6.29 -22.54
C ASP A 231 -1.18 -6.91 -22.51
N TYR A 232 -1.69 -7.20 -21.31
CA TYR A 232 -2.93 -7.92 -21.10
C TYR A 232 -3.77 -7.32 -19.98
N VAL A 233 -5.09 -7.36 -20.17
CA VAL A 233 -6.06 -7.01 -19.13
C VAL A 233 -7.04 -8.16 -18.90
N ALA A 234 -7.22 -8.55 -17.64
CA ALA A 234 -8.32 -9.44 -17.26
C ALA A 234 -9.62 -8.64 -17.17
N LEU A 235 -10.66 -9.14 -17.85
CA LEU A 235 -12.00 -8.53 -17.87
C LEU A 235 -13.04 -9.38 -17.14
N GLY A 236 -12.67 -10.58 -16.67
CA GLY A 236 -13.53 -11.47 -15.90
C GLY A 236 -13.75 -10.98 -14.47
N ASN A 237 -14.30 -9.78 -14.30
CA ASN A 237 -14.63 -9.14 -13.04
C ASN A 237 -16.11 -8.68 -13.01
N ASN A 238 -16.58 -8.28 -11.84
CA ASN A 238 -17.97 -7.84 -11.59
C ASN A 238 -18.33 -6.49 -12.21
N HIS A 239 -17.35 -5.69 -12.63
CA HIS A 239 -17.59 -4.33 -13.15
C HIS A 239 -17.72 -4.26 -14.67
N VAL A 240 -17.31 -5.29 -15.43
CA VAL A 240 -17.33 -5.29 -16.90
C VAL A 240 -18.71 -5.00 -17.53
N PHE A 241 -19.80 -5.20 -16.76
CA PHE A 241 -21.18 -5.01 -17.23
C PHE A 241 -21.91 -3.81 -16.59
N ASP A 242 -21.18 -2.87 -15.95
CA ASP A 242 -21.77 -1.68 -15.29
C ASP A 242 -22.51 -0.76 -16.26
N TYR A 243 -22.16 -0.82 -17.54
CA TYR A 243 -22.81 -0.08 -18.63
C TYR A 243 -23.48 -1.02 -19.63
N GLN A 244 -23.89 -2.20 -19.16
CA GLN A 244 -24.64 -3.21 -19.90
C GLN A 244 -23.95 -3.61 -21.22
N GLN A 245 -24.72 -4.14 -22.17
CA GLN A 245 -24.21 -4.65 -23.44
C GLN A 245 -23.39 -3.60 -24.22
N LYS A 246 -23.84 -2.34 -24.23
CA LYS A 246 -23.13 -1.28 -24.97
C LYS A 246 -21.78 -0.94 -24.33
N GLY A 247 -21.72 -0.85 -23.00
CA GLY A 247 -20.48 -0.64 -22.26
C GLY A 247 -19.48 -1.78 -22.45
N LEU A 248 -19.95 -3.03 -22.44
CA LEU A 248 -19.13 -4.20 -22.75
C LEU A 248 -18.55 -4.13 -24.17
N GLU A 249 -19.37 -3.88 -25.17
CA GLU A 249 -18.93 -3.76 -26.58
C GLU A 249 -17.90 -2.66 -26.77
N ASP A 250 -18.10 -1.49 -26.13
CA ASP A 250 -17.15 -0.39 -26.16
C ASP A 250 -15.84 -0.78 -25.45
N THR A 251 -15.92 -1.50 -24.32
CA THR A 251 -14.75 -1.97 -23.59
C THR A 251 -13.90 -2.89 -24.44
N LEU A 252 -14.50 -3.95 -25.00
CA LEU A 252 -13.80 -4.90 -25.88
C LEU A 252 -13.14 -4.16 -27.06
N LYS A 253 -13.88 -3.24 -27.69
CA LYS A 253 -13.38 -2.42 -28.80
C LYS A 253 -12.17 -1.56 -28.38
N TYR A 254 -12.25 -0.80 -27.29
CA TYR A 254 -11.18 0.14 -26.92
C TYR A 254 -9.95 -0.57 -26.37
N VAL A 255 -10.13 -1.65 -25.61
CA VAL A 255 -9.03 -2.51 -25.14
C VAL A 255 -8.26 -3.10 -26.32
N GLU A 256 -8.97 -3.62 -27.34
CA GLU A 256 -8.33 -4.15 -28.56
C GLU A 256 -7.65 -3.05 -29.39
N GLN A 257 -8.26 -1.86 -29.49
CA GLN A 257 -7.67 -0.72 -30.20
C GLN A 257 -6.41 -0.18 -29.53
N ALA A 258 -6.33 -0.24 -28.20
CA ALA A 258 -5.14 0.10 -27.44
C ALA A 258 -4.03 -0.98 -27.54
N GLY A 259 -4.35 -2.16 -28.08
CA GLY A 259 -3.39 -3.23 -28.34
C GLY A 259 -3.30 -4.30 -27.26
N PHE A 260 -4.16 -4.27 -26.24
CA PHE A 260 -4.13 -5.27 -25.18
C PHE A 260 -4.74 -6.60 -25.64
N SER A 261 -4.13 -7.70 -25.23
CA SER A 261 -4.83 -8.97 -25.15
C SER A 261 -5.78 -8.98 -23.95
N HIS A 262 -6.87 -9.74 -24.02
CA HIS A 262 -7.83 -9.84 -22.93
C HIS A 262 -8.50 -11.22 -22.89
N SER A 263 -9.08 -11.56 -21.75
CA SER A 263 -9.99 -12.71 -21.59
C SER A 263 -11.02 -12.43 -20.50
N GLY A 264 -11.97 -13.35 -20.34
CA GLY A 264 -12.94 -13.36 -19.24
C GLY A 264 -14.18 -12.50 -19.46
N ALA A 265 -14.33 -11.89 -20.63
CA ALA A 265 -15.57 -11.22 -21.03
C ALA A 265 -15.81 -11.40 -22.53
N GLY A 266 -17.08 -11.41 -22.94
CA GLY A 266 -17.45 -11.60 -24.35
C GLY A 266 -18.93 -11.40 -24.60
N ASN A 267 -19.35 -11.39 -25.88
CA ASN A 267 -20.75 -11.14 -26.26
C ASN A 267 -21.68 -12.32 -25.98
N ASN A 268 -21.13 -13.44 -25.54
CA ASN A 268 -21.84 -14.64 -25.16
C ASN A 268 -20.90 -15.52 -24.30
N THR A 269 -21.46 -16.59 -23.72
CA THR A 269 -20.72 -17.56 -22.92
C THR A 269 -19.49 -18.13 -23.66
N ALA A 270 -19.58 -18.44 -24.95
CA ALA A 270 -18.45 -19.05 -25.66
C ALA A 270 -17.26 -18.09 -25.77
N GLU A 271 -17.52 -16.81 -26.05
CA GLU A 271 -16.48 -15.77 -26.08
C GLU A 271 -15.92 -15.48 -24.68
N ALA A 272 -16.79 -15.36 -23.66
CA ALA A 272 -16.36 -15.00 -22.31
C ALA A 272 -15.40 -16.03 -21.70
N TYR A 273 -15.65 -17.33 -21.91
CA TYR A 273 -14.80 -18.41 -21.41
C TYR A 273 -13.62 -18.78 -22.31
N ALA A 274 -13.52 -18.22 -23.52
CA ALA A 274 -12.45 -18.57 -24.44
C ALA A 274 -11.09 -18.16 -23.85
N PRO A 275 -10.14 -19.09 -23.68
CA PRO A 275 -8.81 -18.72 -23.23
C PRO A 275 -8.11 -17.87 -24.29
N ARG A 276 -7.34 -16.89 -23.83
CA ARG A 276 -6.50 -16.07 -24.71
C ARG A 276 -5.11 -16.65 -24.79
N LEU A 277 -4.67 -17.00 -26.00
CA LEU A 277 -3.31 -17.45 -26.26
C LEU A 277 -2.43 -16.25 -26.66
N VAL A 278 -1.27 -16.10 -26.02
CA VAL A 278 -0.32 -15.01 -26.27
C VAL A 278 1.09 -15.57 -26.37
N GLU A 279 1.85 -15.16 -27.38
CA GLU A 279 3.25 -15.54 -27.52
C GLU A 279 4.15 -14.56 -26.76
N VAL A 280 4.96 -15.07 -25.85
CA VAL A 280 5.98 -14.30 -25.09
C VAL A 280 7.33 -14.99 -25.30
N GLY A 281 8.17 -14.39 -26.15
CA GLY A 281 9.41 -15.03 -26.58
C GLY A 281 9.14 -16.34 -27.33
N ASN A 282 9.54 -17.47 -26.73
CA ASN A 282 9.28 -18.82 -27.26
C ASN A 282 8.24 -19.59 -26.42
N THR A 283 7.50 -18.89 -25.55
CA THR A 283 6.51 -19.49 -24.65
C THR A 283 5.12 -19.01 -25.07
N THR A 284 4.22 -19.94 -25.38
CA THR A 284 2.80 -19.61 -25.54
C THR A 284 2.13 -19.61 -24.16
N LEU A 285 1.57 -18.47 -23.75
CA LEU A 285 0.76 -18.32 -22.53
C LEU A 285 -0.71 -18.63 -22.84
N GLY A 286 -1.40 -19.34 -21.94
CA GLY A 286 -2.84 -19.57 -21.99
C GLY A 286 -3.56 -18.88 -20.83
N LEU A 287 -4.29 -17.80 -21.11
CA LEU A 287 -4.88 -16.92 -20.10
C LEU A 287 -6.39 -17.13 -19.99
N VAL A 288 -6.88 -17.38 -18.77
CA VAL A 288 -8.31 -17.45 -18.43
C VAL A 288 -8.58 -16.46 -17.29
N SER A 289 -9.67 -15.71 -17.37
CA SER A 289 -10.17 -14.95 -16.22
C SER A 289 -11.67 -15.10 -16.02
N ALA A 290 -12.14 -15.08 -14.77
CA ALA A 290 -13.55 -15.26 -14.44
C ALA A 290 -13.89 -14.70 -13.05
N THR A 291 -15.14 -14.27 -12.86
CA THR A 291 -15.64 -13.67 -11.61
C THR A 291 -16.61 -14.59 -10.88
N SER A 292 -16.54 -14.66 -9.54
CA SER A 292 -17.59 -15.29 -8.74
C SER A 292 -18.72 -14.35 -8.34
N ILE A 293 -18.60 -13.06 -8.63
CA ILE A 293 -19.61 -12.06 -8.32
C ILE A 293 -20.46 -11.90 -9.57
N THR A 294 -21.55 -12.65 -9.61
CA THR A 294 -22.36 -12.83 -10.82
C THR A 294 -23.41 -11.73 -11.03
N GLY A 295 -23.75 -11.00 -9.97
CA GLY A 295 -24.84 -10.03 -9.95
C GLY A 295 -26.24 -10.67 -9.86
N ASP A 296 -26.35 -11.88 -9.29
CA ASP A 296 -27.63 -12.62 -9.12
C ASP A 296 -28.64 -11.90 -8.20
N ASP A 297 -28.16 -10.95 -7.40
CA ASP A 297 -28.96 -10.04 -6.58
C ASP A 297 -29.64 -8.93 -7.40
N HIS A 298 -29.32 -8.82 -8.69
CA HIS A 298 -29.92 -7.88 -9.62
C HIS A 298 -30.78 -8.54 -10.69
N LEU A 299 -31.69 -7.75 -11.27
CA LEU A 299 -32.51 -8.20 -12.41
C LEU A 299 -31.69 -8.50 -13.66
N VAL A 300 -30.55 -7.81 -13.81
CA VAL A 300 -29.60 -8.01 -14.92
C VAL A 300 -28.30 -8.47 -14.30
N THR A 301 -27.91 -9.71 -14.58
CA THR A 301 -26.64 -10.27 -14.08
C THR A 301 -25.46 -9.73 -14.89
N TYR A 302 -24.26 -9.83 -14.33
CA TYR A 302 -23.02 -9.37 -14.97
C TYR A 302 -22.38 -10.43 -15.88
N ILE A 303 -22.75 -11.71 -15.69
CA ILE A 303 -22.17 -12.86 -16.39
C ILE A 303 -22.80 -13.08 -17.78
N ALA A 304 -22.03 -13.61 -18.71
CA ALA A 304 -22.49 -13.90 -20.07
C ALA A 304 -23.43 -15.11 -20.14
N THR A 305 -24.48 -15.02 -20.96
CA THR A 305 -25.34 -16.15 -21.36
C THR A 305 -25.13 -16.47 -22.84
N ALA A 306 -25.88 -17.43 -23.38
CA ALA A 306 -25.81 -17.74 -24.81
C ALA A 306 -26.25 -16.56 -25.71
N ASP A 307 -27.07 -15.66 -25.19
CA ASP A 307 -27.73 -14.56 -25.90
C ASP A 307 -27.47 -13.16 -25.32
N LYS A 308 -26.63 -13.06 -24.29
CA LYS A 308 -26.24 -11.81 -23.61
C LYS A 308 -24.74 -11.83 -23.32
N GLY A 309 -24.06 -10.72 -23.58
CA GLY A 309 -22.66 -10.56 -23.19
C GLY A 309 -22.47 -10.42 -21.67
N GLY A 310 -21.23 -10.51 -21.23
CA GLY A 310 -20.85 -10.33 -19.83
C GLY A 310 -19.53 -11.01 -19.48
N ALA A 311 -19.26 -11.13 -18.19
CA ALA A 311 -18.09 -11.82 -17.65
C ALA A 311 -18.23 -13.36 -17.74
N ALA A 312 -17.11 -14.06 -17.75
CA ALA A 312 -17.05 -15.50 -17.47
C ALA A 312 -17.37 -15.76 -15.99
N ASP A 313 -18.15 -16.80 -15.73
CA ASP A 313 -18.66 -17.13 -14.39
C ASP A 313 -17.77 -18.17 -13.69
N LEU A 314 -17.04 -17.74 -12.68
CA LEU A 314 -16.18 -18.60 -11.85
C LEU A 314 -16.99 -19.65 -11.07
N THR A 315 -18.31 -19.45 -10.92
CA THR A 315 -19.20 -20.35 -10.21
C THR A 315 -19.64 -21.56 -11.05
N ASP A 316 -19.72 -21.42 -12.38
CA ASP A 316 -20.01 -22.51 -13.32
C ASP A 316 -18.77 -23.41 -13.51
N SER A 317 -18.75 -24.47 -12.72
CA SER A 317 -17.65 -25.42 -12.70
C SER A 317 -17.51 -26.22 -14.01
N THR A 318 -18.56 -26.33 -14.82
CA THR A 318 -18.49 -27.09 -16.07
C THR A 318 -17.80 -26.28 -17.15
N ALA A 319 -18.23 -25.04 -17.36
CA ALA A 319 -17.64 -24.13 -18.34
C ALA A 319 -16.21 -23.75 -17.94
N LEU A 320 -15.98 -23.41 -16.66
CA LEU A 320 -14.65 -23.07 -16.15
C LEU A 320 -13.65 -24.22 -16.35
N ARG A 321 -14.06 -25.47 -16.04
CA ARG A 321 -13.19 -26.64 -16.27
C ARG A 321 -12.75 -26.74 -17.72
N ALA A 322 -13.69 -26.57 -18.67
CA ALA A 322 -13.38 -26.66 -20.09
C ALA A 322 -12.41 -25.54 -20.54
N ALA A 323 -12.60 -24.32 -20.04
CA ALA A 323 -11.70 -23.20 -20.33
C ALA A 323 -10.27 -23.45 -19.81
N VAL A 324 -10.13 -23.92 -18.57
CA VAL A 324 -8.82 -24.21 -17.97
C VAL A 324 -8.12 -25.38 -18.68
N GLU A 325 -8.85 -26.46 -18.98
CA GLU A 325 -8.30 -27.58 -19.76
C GLU A 325 -7.87 -27.14 -21.16
N GLN A 326 -8.66 -26.28 -21.82
CA GLN A 326 -8.31 -25.72 -23.13
C GLN A 326 -7.06 -24.84 -23.07
N ALA A 327 -6.93 -23.99 -22.04
CA ALA A 327 -5.73 -23.17 -21.85
C ALA A 327 -4.50 -24.06 -21.66
N ARG A 328 -4.57 -25.03 -20.74
CA ARG A 328 -3.47 -25.97 -20.46
C ARG A 328 -3.07 -26.78 -21.69
N ASP A 329 -4.03 -27.31 -22.44
CA ASP A 329 -3.76 -28.22 -23.57
C ASP A 329 -3.23 -27.51 -24.83
N ASN A 330 -3.38 -26.18 -24.91
CA ASN A 330 -2.99 -25.39 -26.09
C ASN A 330 -1.96 -24.30 -25.77
N SER A 331 -1.27 -24.38 -24.63
CA SER A 331 -0.22 -23.42 -24.24
C SER A 331 0.94 -24.12 -23.53
N ASP A 332 2.09 -23.45 -23.47
CA ASP A 332 3.24 -23.89 -22.71
C ASP A 332 3.10 -23.55 -21.21
N TYR A 333 2.36 -22.48 -20.89
CA TYR A 333 2.15 -22.00 -19.53
C TYR A 333 0.72 -21.44 -19.33
N ALA A 334 -0.11 -22.12 -18.55
CA ALA A 334 -1.51 -21.74 -18.32
C ALA A 334 -1.71 -20.93 -17.04
N ILE A 335 -2.40 -19.80 -17.14
CA ILE A 335 -2.65 -18.85 -16.05
C ILE A 335 -4.16 -18.66 -15.88
N VAL A 336 -4.63 -18.75 -14.64
CA VAL A 336 -6.04 -18.49 -14.28
C VAL A 336 -6.12 -17.31 -13.31
N GLN A 337 -6.81 -16.24 -13.73
CA GLN A 337 -7.10 -15.07 -12.91
C GLN A 337 -8.55 -15.15 -12.37
N LEU A 338 -8.69 -15.32 -11.06
CA LEU A 338 -9.96 -15.41 -10.34
C LEU A 338 -10.33 -14.03 -9.80
N HIS A 339 -11.58 -13.62 -9.92
CA HIS A 339 -12.05 -12.37 -9.32
C HIS A 339 -13.18 -12.65 -8.34
N GLY A 340 -12.94 -12.43 -7.05
CA GLY A 340 -13.95 -12.62 -6.01
C GLY A 340 -13.38 -12.82 -4.61
N GLY A 341 -14.27 -12.96 -3.63
CA GLY A 341 -13.95 -12.98 -2.21
C GLY A 341 -14.78 -11.94 -1.48
N ASP A 342 -14.45 -11.70 -0.20
CA ASP A 342 -15.01 -10.58 0.54
C ASP A 342 -14.06 -9.39 0.38
N GLU A 343 -14.60 -8.21 0.06
CA GLU A 343 -13.83 -6.98 0.02
C GLU A 343 -13.13 -6.72 1.36
N TYR A 344 -11.93 -6.15 1.31
CA TYR A 344 -11.12 -5.72 2.45
C TYR A 344 -10.68 -6.86 3.39
N SER A 345 -10.74 -8.10 2.93
CA SER A 345 -10.24 -9.27 3.65
C SER A 345 -8.74 -9.52 3.37
N TYR A 346 -7.99 -9.92 4.39
CA TYR A 346 -6.55 -10.26 4.27
C TYR A 346 -6.29 -11.72 3.89
N ALA A 347 -7.34 -12.53 3.75
CA ALA A 347 -7.25 -13.93 3.37
C ALA A 347 -8.46 -14.34 2.51
N PRO A 348 -8.30 -15.31 1.60
CA PRO A 348 -9.42 -15.81 0.81
C PRO A 348 -10.54 -16.32 1.69
N THR A 349 -11.78 -16.05 1.28
CA THR A 349 -12.93 -16.72 1.90
C THR A 349 -12.86 -18.22 1.62
N ARG A 350 -13.50 -19.03 2.47
CA ARG A 350 -13.60 -20.48 2.24
C ARG A 350 -14.17 -20.81 0.85
N TYR A 351 -15.03 -19.97 0.31
CA TYR A 351 -15.57 -20.16 -1.03
C TYR A 351 -14.49 -20.00 -2.10
N ILE A 352 -13.68 -18.93 -2.05
CA ILE A 352 -12.59 -18.70 -3.00
C ILE A 352 -11.47 -19.73 -2.83
N ASP A 353 -11.16 -20.13 -1.59
CA ASP A 353 -10.23 -21.23 -1.30
C ASP A 353 -10.65 -22.54 -2.01
N ASN A 354 -11.93 -22.90 -1.96
CA ASN A 354 -12.46 -24.04 -2.70
C ASN A 354 -12.39 -23.86 -4.24
N ARG A 355 -12.41 -22.62 -4.74
CA ARG A 355 -12.24 -22.34 -6.18
C ARG A 355 -10.79 -22.51 -6.62
N PHE A 356 -9.82 -22.08 -5.82
CA PHE A 356 -8.40 -22.42 -6.05
C PHE A 356 -8.18 -23.94 -6.04
N GLU A 357 -8.76 -24.65 -5.07
CA GLU A 357 -8.70 -26.11 -5.01
C GLU A 357 -9.36 -26.79 -6.21
N PHE A 358 -10.48 -26.26 -6.70
CA PHE A 358 -11.15 -26.75 -7.90
C PHE A 358 -10.28 -26.56 -9.15
N VAL A 359 -9.75 -25.36 -9.34
CA VAL A 359 -8.97 -24.97 -10.53
C VAL A 359 -7.62 -25.72 -10.56
N SER A 360 -6.90 -25.78 -9.44
CA SER A 360 -5.60 -26.46 -9.35
C SER A 360 -5.64 -27.93 -9.75
N ARG A 361 -6.74 -28.64 -9.50
CA ARG A 361 -6.94 -30.03 -9.94
C ARG A 361 -6.99 -30.22 -11.47
N ARG A 362 -7.08 -29.13 -12.23
CA ARG A 362 -6.97 -29.12 -13.70
C ARG A 362 -5.57 -28.79 -14.17
N GLU A 363 -4.63 -28.61 -13.23
CA GLU A 363 -3.20 -28.42 -13.46
C GLU A 363 -2.86 -27.20 -14.34
N PRO A 364 -3.40 -25.99 -14.07
CA PRO A 364 -2.77 -24.77 -14.59
C PRO A 364 -1.40 -24.56 -13.93
N ASP A 365 -0.57 -23.70 -14.51
CA ASP A 365 0.78 -23.43 -14.01
C ASP A 365 0.82 -22.28 -12.99
N LEU A 366 -0.17 -21.37 -13.01
CA LEU A 366 -0.29 -20.27 -12.06
C LEU A 366 -1.76 -19.88 -11.85
N MET A 367 -2.12 -19.56 -10.61
CA MET A 367 -3.41 -18.96 -10.27
C MET A 367 -3.21 -17.62 -9.57
N ILE A 368 -4.09 -16.67 -9.83
CA ILE A 368 -3.99 -15.30 -9.31
C ILE A 368 -5.39 -14.85 -8.93
N ALA A 369 -5.57 -14.21 -7.77
CA ALA A 369 -6.84 -13.62 -7.39
C ALA A 369 -6.81 -12.09 -7.27
N HIS A 370 -7.99 -11.52 -7.47
CA HIS A 370 -8.35 -10.10 -7.49
C HIS A 370 -9.68 -9.91 -6.75
N HIS A 371 -10.12 -8.67 -6.52
CA HIS A 371 -11.37 -8.24 -5.86
C HIS A 371 -11.25 -7.74 -4.41
N PRO A 372 -10.48 -8.37 -3.49
CA PRO A 372 -10.47 -7.92 -2.09
C PRO A 372 -9.95 -6.50 -1.87
N HIS A 373 -9.37 -5.84 -2.89
CA HIS A 373 -8.72 -4.53 -2.82
C HIS A 373 -7.58 -4.38 -1.79
N VAL A 374 -7.21 -5.48 -1.14
CA VAL A 374 -6.14 -5.60 -0.15
C VAL A 374 -5.21 -6.72 -0.58
N ALA A 375 -3.90 -6.52 -0.42
CA ALA A 375 -2.91 -7.55 -0.72
C ALA A 375 -3.02 -8.73 0.26
N GLN A 376 -3.12 -9.94 -0.30
CA GLN A 376 -3.18 -11.21 0.43
C GLN A 376 -1.93 -12.05 0.15
N GLY A 377 -1.72 -13.10 0.94
CA GLY A 377 -0.54 -13.95 0.85
C GLY A 377 -0.44 -14.81 -0.41
N PHE A 378 0.46 -15.79 -0.38
CA PHE A 378 0.67 -16.76 -1.44
C PHE A 378 0.39 -18.18 -0.91
N ALA A 379 0.06 -19.12 -1.78
CA ALA A 379 -0.16 -20.50 -1.39
C ALA A 379 0.19 -21.50 -2.49
N LEU A 380 0.20 -22.78 -2.13
CA LEU A 380 0.19 -23.90 -3.07
C LEU A 380 -1.13 -24.65 -2.96
N TYR A 381 -1.78 -24.87 -4.10
CA TYR A 381 -2.95 -25.75 -4.20
C TYR A 381 -2.62 -26.91 -5.11
N ASN A 382 -2.62 -28.14 -4.58
CA ASN A 382 -2.22 -29.33 -5.33
C ASN A 382 -0.86 -29.18 -6.05
N GLY A 383 0.08 -28.41 -5.46
CA GLY A 383 1.39 -28.12 -6.04
C GLY A 383 1.43 -26.96 -7.04
N VAL A 384 0.29 -26.33 -7.34
CA VAL A 384 0.19 -25.15 -8.22
C VAL A 384 0.35 -23.87 -7.40
N PRO A 385 1.30 -22.97 -7.74
CA PRO A 385 1.43 -21.64 -7.14
C PRO A 385 0.17 -20.77 -7.30
N ALA A 386 -0.19 -20.08 -6.22
CA ALA A 386 -1.31 -19.14 -6.17
C ALA A 386 -0.91 -17.81 -5.53
N LEU A 387 -1.26 -16.70 -6.20
CA LEU A 387 -1.25 -15.35 -5.63
C LEU A 387 -2.67 -15.07 -5.12
N LEU A 388 -2.87 -14.93 -3.81
CA LEU A 388 -4.21 -14.99 -3.22
C LEU A 388 -5.01 -13.70 -3.33
N GLY A 389 -4.35 -12.58 -3.62
CA GLY A 389 -4.97 -11.26 -3.77
C GLY A 389 -3.89 -10.21 -3.94
N LEU A 390 -3.94 -9.44 -5.03
CA LEU A 390 -2.90 -8.43 -5.32
C LEU A 390 -3.23 -7.03 -4.77
N GLY A 391 -4.46 -6.82 -4.28
CA GLY A 391 -4.94 -5.50 -3.88
C GLY A 391 -5.08 -4.54 -5.05
N ASN A 392 -5.08 -3.24 -4.76
CA ASN A 392 -5.20 -2.21 -5.79
C ASN A 392 -3.86 -1.90 -6.47
N PHE A 393 -3.89 -1.68 -7.78
CA PHE A 393 -2.75 -1.20 -8.56
C PHE A 393 -2.97 0.22 -9.11
N VAL A 394 -4.14 0.51 -9.67
CA VAL A 394 -4.59 1.89 -9.94
C VAL A 394 -6.06 1.94 -9.54
N PHE A 395 -6.38 2.46 -8.37
CA PHE A 395 -7.75 2.41 -7.88
C PHE A 395 -7.98 3.52 -6.86
N GLU A 396 -9.19 4.08 -6.85
CA GLU A 396 -9.53 5.13 -5.90
C GLU A 396 -10.36 4.57 -4.74
N GLN A 397 -9.73 4.29 -3.60
CA GLN A 397 -10.45 3.87 -2.40
C GLN A 397 -9.90 4.59 -1.18
N ASN A 398 -10.77 5.26 -0.46
CA ASN A 398 -10.42 6.00 0.74
C ASN A 398 -10.51 5.12 2.01
N ARG A 399 -9.84 3.97 1.98
CA ARG A 399 -9.63 3.08 3.13
C ARG A 399 -8.15 2.88 3.35
N HIS A 400 -7.73 2.76 4.60
CA HIS A 400 -6.30 2.67 4.92
C HIS A 400 -5.67 1.41 4.32
N GLU A 401 -6.33 0.26 4.50
CA GLU A 401 -5.88 -1.04 4.05
C GLU A 401 -5.80 -1.19 2.52
N THR A 402 -6.56 -0.39 1.76
CA THR A 402 -6.60 -0.45 0.29
C THR A 402 -5.52 0.38 -0.37
N LEU A 403 -4.74 1.15 0.41
CA LEU A 403 -3.63 1.94 -0.10
C LEU A 403 -2.37 1.11 -0.30
N LEU A 404 -2.29 -0.12 0.22
CA LEU A 404 -1.17 -1.03 -0.01
C LEU A 404 -1.62 -2.22 -0.86
N GLY A 405 -1.11 -2.26 -2.09
CA GLY A 405 -1.19 -3.39 -3.01
C GLY A 405 0.16 -4.09 -3.16
N VAL A 406 0.17 -5.15 -3.96
CA VAL A 406 1.40 -5.86 -4.34
C VAL A 406 1.36 -6.19 -5.83
N ALA A 407 2.42 -5.83 -6.54
CA ALA A 407 2.68 -6.30 -7.89
C ALA A 407 3.66 -7.48 -7.82
N VAL A 408 3.46 -8.52 -8.62
CA VAL A 408 4.26 -9.75 -8.52
C VAL A 408 4.90 -10.08 -9.85
N SER A 409 6.23 -10.11 -9.87
CA SER A 409 6.99 -10.71 -10.95
C SER A 409 7.09 -12.22 -10.74
N VAL A 410 6.84 -13.01 -11.79
CA VAL A 410 6.96 -14.46 -11.80
C VAL A 410 7.93 -14.85 -12.91
N THR A 411 9.03 -15.50 -12.52
CA THR A 411 9.98 -16.09 -13.46
C THR A 411 9.51 -17.49 -13.83
N ILE A 412 9.30 -17.73 -15.12
CA ILE A 412 8.87 -19.01 -15.66
C ILE A 412 9.95 -19.62 -16.56
N ASP A 413 9.98 -20.94 -16.65
CA ASP A 413 10.73 -21.69 -17.67
C ASP A 413 9.90 -22.93 -18.06
N PRO A 414 9.28 -22.94 -19.26
CA PRO A 414 8.39 -24.02 -19.66
C PRO A 414 9.11 -25.37 -19.87
N THR A 415 10.44 -25.38 -19.89
CA THR A 415 11.25 -26.60 -20.05
C THR A 415 11.61 -27.27 -18.73
N GLN A 416 11.30 -26.63 -17.59
CA GLN A 416 11.63 -27.11 -16.25
C GLN A 416 10.40 -27.69 -15.54
N THR A 417 10.64 -28.37 -14.42
CA THR A 417 9.57 -28.85 -13.52
C THR A 417 9.96 -28.59 -12.08
N PRO A 418 9.23 -27.75 -11.33
CA PRO A 418 8.05 -26.97 -11.75
C PRO A 418 8.38 -25.94 -12.86
N LYS A 419 7.39 -25.46 -13.63
CA LYS A 419 7.61 -24.42 -14.66
C LYS A 419 7.81 -23.04 -14.04
N THR A 420 7.12 -22.75 -12.94
CA THR A 420 7.29 -21.56 -12.12
C THR A 420 8.58 -21.68 -11.30
N GLN A 421 9.59 -20.87 -11.60
CA GLN A 421 10.91 -20.98 -10.95
C GLN A 421 10.99 -20.15 -9.67
N SER A 422 10.50 -18.92 -9.71
CA SER A 422 10.55 -17.97 -8.60
C SER A 422 9.51 -16.87 -8.79
N ALA A 423 9.17 -16.18 -7.70
CA ALA A 423 8.43 -14.94 -7.77
C ALA A 423 9.06 -13.86 -6.89
N ARG A 424 8.74 -12.61 -7.18
CA ARG A 424 9.13 -11.42 -6.42
C ARG A 424 7.93 -10.50 -6.25
N ALA A 425 7.59 -10.24 -5.00
CA ALA A 425 6.54 -9.33 -4.59
C ALA A 425 7.11 -7.91 -4.44
N TYR A 426 6.52 -6.94 -5.13
CA TYR A 426 6.82 -5.53 -5.05
C TYR A 426 5.65 -4.81 -4.35
N PRO A 427 5.82 -4.35 -3.10
CA PRO A 427 4.86 -3.48 -2.45
C PRO A 427 4.58 -2.24 -3.30
N VAL A 428 3.29 -1.93 -3.47
CA VAL A 428 2.80 -0.74 -4.18
C VAL A 428 1.97 0.09 -3.20
N TYR A 429 2.34 1.34 -3.04
CA TYR A 429 1.59 2.31 -2.24
C TYR A 429 0.80 3.24 -3.15
N LEU A 430 -0.49 3.40 -2.87
CA LEU A 430 -1.37 4.34 -3.56
C LEU A 430 -1.39 5.66 -2.80
N GLU A 431 -0.43 6.51 -3.08
CA GLU A 431 -0.41 7.87 -2.55
C GLU A 431 -1.39 8.75 -3.31
N ASP A 432 -2.46 9.19 -2.65
CA ASP A 432 -3.54 9.94 -3.29
C ASP A 432 -4.01 9.30 -4.60
N TYR A 433 -4.10 7.96 -4.55
CA TYR A 433 -4.48 7.05 -5.62
C TYR A 433 -3.43 6.88 -6.73
N GLN A 434 -2.27 7.50 -6.63
CA GLN A 434 -1.14 7.29 -7.54
C GLN A 434 -0.28 6.11 -7.06
N PRO A 435 -0.07 5.06 -7.88
CA PRO A 435 0.81 3.98 -7.50
C PRO A 435 2.28 4.36 -7.50
N LYS A 436 2.95 4.06 -6.39
CA LYS A 436 4.36 4.24 -6.14
C LYS A 436 5.00 2.94 -5.67
N LEU A 437 6.27 2.75 -5.99
CA LEU A 437 7.10 1.72 -5.38
C LEU A 437 7.61 2.24 -4.04
N VAL A 438 7.69 1.36 -3.05
CA VAL A 438 8.13 1.72 -1.70
C VAL A 438 9.31 0.88 -1.23
N GLY A 439 10.15 1.48 -0.38
CA GLY A 439 11.24 0.79 0.30
C GLY A 439 11.19 0.97 1.82
N GLY A 440 12.27 0.57 2.49
CA GLY A 440 12.41 0.70 3.94
C GLY A 440 11.29 0.05 4.74
N PHE A 441 10.86 0.70 5.83
CA PHE A 441 9.90 0.11 6.78
C PHE A 441 8.57 -0.26 6.11
N LEU A 442 8.01 0.60 5.27
CA LEU A 442 6.70 0.35 4.66
C LEU A 442 6.72 -0.88 3.73
N SER A 443 7.81 -1.07 2.99
CA SER A 443 8.03 -2.26 2.17
C SER A 443 8.14 -3.52 3.03
N ASP A 444 9.02 -3.50 4.03
CA ASP A 444 9.23 -4.64 4.94
C ASP A 444 7.97 -4.98 5.74
N TYR A 445 7.20 -3.96 6.12
CA TYR A 445 5.93 -4.11 6.81
C TYR A 445 4.95 -4.93 5.99
N LEU A 446 4.76 -4.59 4.71
CA LEU A 446 3.86 -5.35 3.84
C LEU A 446 4.41 -6.75 3.59
N ILE A 447 5.72 -6.90 3.33
CA ILE A 447 6.33 -8.22 3.10
C ILE A 447 6.16 -9.15 4.31
N ARG A 448 6.40 -8.68 5.55
CA ARG A 448 6.18 -9.47 6.77
C ARG A 448 4.73 -9.91 6.92
N ARG A 449 3.77 -9.06 6.54
CA ARG A 449 2.34 -9.39 6.55
C ARG A 449 1.98 -10.40 5.47
N LEU A 450 2.48 -10.23 4.25
CA LEU A 450 2.28 -11.21 3.18
C LEU A 450 2.82 -12.58 3.59
N ALA A 451 3.98 -12.63 4.27
CA ALA A 451 4.54 -13.88 4.79
C ALA A 451 3.62 -14.51 5.86
N GLU A 452 3.04 -13.70 6.73
CA GLU A 452 2.07 -14.14 7.74
C GLU A 452 0.76 -14.67 7.14
N PHE A 453 0.28 -14.06 6.05
CA PHE A 453 -0.96 -14.45 5.36
C PHE A 453 -0.75 -15.59 4.36
N SER A 454 0.50 -15.96 4.07
CA SER A 454 0.81 -17.03 3.13
C SER A 454 0.57 -18.42 3.73
N GLY A 455 0.48 -19.43 2.87
CA GLY A 455 0.46 -20.84 3.25
C GLY A 455 1.74 -21.26 3.99
N PRO A 456 1.70 -22.31 4.82
CA PRO A 456 2.83 -22.73 5.64
C PRO A 456 4.05 -23.19 4.82
N GLU A 457 3.88 -23.57 3.56
CA GLU A 457 4.97 -23.96 2.66
C GLU A 457 5.70 -22.76 2.02
N ILE A 458 5.15 -21.55 2.15
CA ILE A 458 5.69 -20.36 1.51
C ILE A 458 6.62 -19.63 2.47
N ALA A 459 7.78 -19.23 1.96
CA ALA A 459 8.59 -18.19 2.59
C ALA A 459 8.69 -16.98 1.68
N ILE A 460 8.76 -15.81 2.30
CA ILE A 460 9.07 -14.56 1.63
C ILE A 460 10.31 -13.98 2.29
N VAL A 461 11.33 -13.71 1.48
CA VAL A 461 12.62 -13.15 1.90
C VAL A 461 12.62 -11.66 1.56
N PRO A 462 12.57 -10.76 2.54
CA PRO A 462 12.63 -9.33 2.28
C PRO A 462 13.95 -8.93 1.61
N GLY A 463 13.85 -8.00 0.66
CA GLY A 463 14.95 -7.34 -0.01
C GLY A 463 14.64 -5.84 -0.16
N PRO A 464 15.55 -5.07 -0.77
CA PRO A 464 15.40 -3.61 -0.91
C PRO A 464 14.23 -3.23 -1.85
N GLY A 465 13.06 -2.99 -1.25
CA GLY A 465 11.84 -2.61 -1.97
C GLY A 465 11.06 -3.80 -2.57
N PHE A 466 11.36 -5.03 -2.15
CA PHE A 466 10.68 -6.23 -2.64
C PHE A 466 10.75 -7.39 -1.63
N GLY A 467 10.01 -8.47 -1.87
CA GLY A 467 10.16 -9.75 -1.20
C GLY A 467 10.28 -10.91 -2.19
N ASP A 468 11.36 -11.68 -2.14
CA ASP A 468 11.52 -12.90 -2.94
C ASP A 468 10.61 -14.00 -2.38
N VAL A 469 9.67 -14.50 -3.19
CA VAL A 469 8.70 -15.53 -2.81
C VAL A 469 9.20 -16.90 -3.24
N TYR A 470 9.32 -17.80 -2.27
CA TYR A 470 9.73 -19.19 -2.46
C TYR A 470 8.53 -20.12 -2.31
N PHE A 471 8.10 -20.71 -3.42
CA PHE A 471 7.08 -21.76 -3.42
C PHE A 471 7.65 -23.12 -3.03
N HIS A 472 8.96 -23.31 -3.19
CA HIS A 472 9.66 -24.56 -2.88
C HIS A 472 11.03 -24.27 -2.29
N GLN A 473 11.51 -25.14 -1.39
CA GLN A 473 12.86 -25.09 -0.83
C GLN A 473 13.24 -23.72 -0.24
N ALA A 474 12.32 -23.15 0.53
CA ALA A 474 12.53 -21.88 1.21
C ALA A 474 13.81 -21.89 2.06
N PRO A 475 14.59 -20.79 2.07
CA PRO A 475 15.64 -20.61 3.06
C PRO A 475 15.02 -20.56 4.46
N ALA A 476 15.81 -20.90 5.48
CA ALA A 476 15.41 -20.74 6.87
C ALA A 476 15.90 -19.38 7.39
N PRO A 477 15.10 -18.68 8.21
CA PRO A 477 15.58 -17.46 8.85
C PRO A 477 16.67 -17.80 9.87
N GLN A 478 17.63 -16.90 10.00
CA GLN A 478 18.74 -17.00 10.94
C GLN A 478 18.56 -15.99 12.07
N GLU A 479 18.94 -16.38 13.29
CA GLU A 479 18.96 -15.48 14.44
C GLU A 479 20.06 -14.44 14.22
N ILE A 480 19.68 -13.17 14.15
CA ILE A 480 20.58 -12.04 13.88
C ILE A 480 20.91 -11.25 15.13
N ASP A 481 20.03 -11.26 16.13
CA ASP A 481 20.24 -10.52 17.38
C ASP A 481 19.50 -11.15 18.56
N THR A 482 19.95 -10.83 19.77
CA THR A 482 19.33 -11.23 21.03
C THR A 482 19.35 -10.08 22.02
N VAL A 483 18.18 -9.69 22.51
CA VAL A 483 18.01 -8.59 23.47
C VAL A 483 17.50 -9.13 24.80
N THR A 484 18.14 -8.72 25.89
CA THR A 484 17.71 -9.06 27.25
C THR A 484 17.16 -7.82 27.97
N LEU A 485 15.90 -7.89 28.42
CA LEU A 485 15.20 -6.82 29.11
C LEU A 485 14.86 -7.27 30.53
N THR A 486 15.17 -6.46 31.54
CA THR A 486 14.73 -6.71 32.92
C THR A 486 13.61 -5.74 33.28
N LEU A 487 12.42 -6.28 33.50
CA LEU A 487 11.21 -5.53 33.78
C LEU A 487 10.89 -5.64 35.27
N PRO A 488 10.59 -4.52 35.97
CA PRO A 488 10.04 -4.57 37.31
C PRO A 488 8.58 -5.08 37.29
N SER A 489 8.00 -5.33 38.47
CA SER A 489 6.57 -5.64 38.58
C SER A 489 5.72 -4.50 38.02
N GLY A 490 4.68 -4.84 37.26
CA GLY A 490 3.78 -3.89 36.62
C GLY A 490 3.53 -4.25 35.16
N GLU A 491 2.91 -3.31 34.45
CA GLU A 491 2.57 -3.44 33.03
C GLU A 491 3.55 -2.65 32.18
N HIS A 492 3.96 -3.24 31.06
CA HIS A 492 4.95 -2.70 30.14
C HIS A 492 4.49 -2.88 28.70
N ILE A 493 4.85 -1.93 27.84
CA ILE A 493 4.83 -2.10 26.38
C ILE A 493 6.27 -2.07 25.91
N ILE A 494 6.64 -3.04 25.09
CA ILE A 494 7.93 -3.10 24.40
C ILE A 494 7.67 -2.83 22.92
N ASP A 495 8.25 -1.76 22.39
CA ASP A 495 8.31 -1.48 20.95
C ASP A 495 9.45 -2.32 20.33
N LEU A 496 9.09 -3.37 19.60
CA LEU A 496 10.08 -4.28 19.01
C LEU A 496 10.91 -3.62 17.91
N ARG A 497 10.39 -2.55 17.30
CA ARG A 497 11.06 -1.81 16.23
C ARG A 497 12.34 -1.12 16.73
N GLU A 498 12.52 -0.95 18.04
CA GLU A 498 13.75 -0.39 18.63
C GLU A 498 14.93 -1.37 18.63
N TYR A 499 14.66 -2.66 18.49
CA TYR A 499 15.62 -3.72 18.81
C TYR A 499 16.09 -4.52 17.59
N ALA A 500 15.46 -4.35 16.43
CA ALA A 500 15.80 -5.07 15.22
C ALA A 500 15.45 -4.26 13.96
N PRO A 501 16.14 -4.50 12.83
CA PRO A 501 15.78 -3.88 11.57
C PRO A 501 14.38 -4.31 11.11
N SER A 502 13.74 -3.49 10.27
CA SER A 502 12.34 -3.66 9.83
C SER A 502 12.05 -4.98 9.10
N HIS A 503 13.05 -5.58 8.45
CA HIS A 503 12.93 -6.86 7.77
C HIS A 503 13.02 -8.07 8.71
N ALA A 504 13.37 -7.86 9.98
CA ALA A 504 13.48 -8.92 10.99
C ALA A 504 12.17 -9.10 11.78
N PHE A 505 12.07 -10.20 12.53
CA PHE A 505 10.94 -10.47 13.41
C PHE A 505 11.38 -11.17 14.71
N VAL A 506 10.61 -11.00 15.78
CA VAL A 506 10.84 -11.74 17.03
C VAL A 506 10.51 -13.22 16.82
N SER A 507 11.53 -14.06 16.85
CA SER A 507 11.44 -15.48 16.57
C SER A 507 11.29 -16.34 17.81
N LYS A 508 11.82 -15.88 18.96
CA LYS A 508 11.69 -16.55 20.25
C LYS A 508 11.61 -15.53 21.38
N ILE A 509 10.87 -15.89 22.43
CA ILE A 509 10.79 -15.14 23.67
C ILE A 509 11.00 -16.11 24.81
N SER A 510 11.98 -15.87 25.67
CA SER A 510 12.14 -16.61 26.92
C SER A 510 12.03 -15.72 28.15
N SER A 511 11.57 -16.27 29.28
CA SER A 511 11.38 -15.53 30.53
C SER A 511 11.90 -16.28 31.75
N THR A 512 12.50 -15.56 32.71
CA THR A 512 12.88 -16.09 34.04
C THR A 512 11.69 -16.24 35.00
N GLY A 513 10.48 -15.84 34.60
CA GLY A 513 9.23 -15.96 35.37
C GLY A 513 8.06 -16.45 34.52
N GLN A 514 6.84 -16.10 34.94
CA GLN A 514 5.60 -16.40 34.20
C GLN A 514 4.79 -15.11 34.01
N PRO A 515 5.30 -14.14 33.22
CA PRO A 515 4.55 -12.96 32.87
C PRO A 515 3.38 -13.32 31.95
N GLU A 516 2.29 -12.56 32.04
CA GLU A 516 1.27 -12.54 31.00
C GLU A 516 1.80 -11.68 29.85
N MET A 517 1.78 -12.19 28.62
CA MET A 517 2.32 -11.48 27.46
C MET A 517 1.37 -11.57 26.29
N THR A 518 1.27 -10.49 25.53
CA THR A 518 0.45 -10.41 24.32
C THR A 518 1.24 -9.70 23.23
N LEU A 519 1.27 -10.27 22.03
CA LEU A 519 1.84 -9.58 20.87
C LEU A 519 0.86 -8.54 20.34
N GLY A 520 1.40 -7.43 19.87
CA GLY A 520 0.65 -6.33 19.27
C GLY A 520 1.14 -6.03 17.87
N ARG A 521 0.20 -5.64 17.01
CA ARG A 521 0.43 -5.23 15.62
C ARG A 521 0.13 -3.75 15.49
N ASP A 522 0.95 -3.03 14.75
CA ASP A 522 0.61 -1.66 14.38
C ASP A 522 -0.43 -1.62 13.26
N LEU A 523 -1.52 -0.88 13.49
CA LEU A 523 -2.52 -0.56 12.49
C LEU A 523 -2.23 0.76 11.76
N MET A 524 -1.28 1.57 12.25
CA MET A 524 -0.90 2.88 11.72
C MET A 524 0.53 2.82 11.16
N TRP A 525 0.68 2.45 9.90
CA TRP A 525 2.00 2.29 9.28
C TRP A 525 2.69 3.60 8.85
N PHE A 526 2.07 4.76 9.07
CA PHE A 526 2.63 6.11 8.83
C PHE A 526 2.77 6.92 10.13
N GLY A 527 2.92 6.24 11.27
CA GLY A 527 3.16 6.88 12.56
C GLY A 527 4.61 7.28 12.78
N ASP A 528 5.52 6.81 11.94
CA ASP A 528 6.94 7.20 11.88
C ASP A 528 7.16 8.51 11.11
N PHE A 529 6.15 9.00 10.39
CA PHE A 529 6.21 10.20 9.56
C PHE A 529 7.22 10.13 8.41
N GLU A 530 7.73 8.96 8.07
CA GLU A 530 8.75 8.84 7.03
C GLU A 530 8.13 8.84 5.63
N ASP A 531 8.95 9.29 4.67
CA ASP A 531 8.64 9.30 3.26
C ASP A 531 9.25 8.05 2.60
N TRP A 532 8.38 7.10 2.24
CA TRP A 532 8.77 5.75 1.85
C TRP A 532 8.65 5.46 0.36
N ASP A 533 8.22 6.43 -0.45
CA ASP A 533 7.89 6.20 -1.84
C ASP A 533 8.82 6.90 -2.83
N ASN A 534 8.78 6.43 -4.08
CA ASN A 534 9.82 6.70 -5.08
C ASN A 534 9.52 7.89 -6.00
N ASP A 535 8.76 8.87 -5.52
CA ASP A 535 8.41 10.02 -6.30
C ASP A 535 9.45 11.16 -6.21
N ASN A 536 9.08 12.37 -6.67
CA ASN A 536 9.99 13.51 -6.70
C ASN A 536 9.75 14.49 -5.55
N GLU A 537 8.67 14.28 -4.80
CA GLU A 537 8.38 15.00 -3.57
C GLU A 537 9.21 14.35 -2.46
N THR A 538 9.56 15.12 -1.43
CA THR A 538 10.51 14.64 -0.41
C THR A 538 10.09 15.11 0.95
N ASN A 539 10.28 14.27 1.95
CA ASN A 539 9.95 14.55 3.35
C ASN A 539 8.44 14.77 3.53
N GLU A 540 7.65 14.05 2.74
CA GLU A 540 6.20 14.15 2.81
C GLU A 540 5.63 13.40 4.00
N VAL A 541 4.48 13.87 4.49
CA VAL A 541 3.72 13.27 5.58
C VAL A 541 2.25 13.15 5.17
N THR A 542 2.01 12.61 3.97
CA THR A 542 0.75 12.78 3.23
C THR A 542 -0.48 12.22 3.94
N ARG A 543 -0.32 11.31 4.91
CA ARG A 543 -1.43 10.75 5.70
C ARG A 543 -1.84 11.58 6.93
N TRP A 544 -1.08 12.60 7.27
CA TRP A 544 -1.40 13.53 8.35
C TRP A 544 -1.86 14.87 7.77
N GLU A 545 -2.89 15.47 8.37
CA GLU A 545 -3.30 16.83 8.00
C GLU A 545 -2.34 17.84 8.63
N HIS A 546 -1.61 18.56 7.78
CA HIS A 546 -0.55 19.49 8.17
C HIS A 546 -0.57 20.78 7.32
N GLU A 547 -1.73 21.16 6.79
CA GLU A 547 -1.88 22.34 5.91
C GLU A 547 -1.66 23.69 6.63
N SER A 548 -1.54 23.68 7.96
CA SER A 548 -1.22 24.85 8.75
C SER A 548 0.28 24.99 8.91
N ASP A 549 0.80 26.22 8.80
CA ASP A 549 2.21 26.53 9.08
C ASP A 549 2.68 26.07 10.48
N ASP A 550 1.74 25.87 11.42
CA ASP A 550 2.00 25.39 12.78
C ASP A 550 2.28 23.88 12.88
N ILE A 551 2.07 23.10 11.81
CA ILE A 551 2.34 21.66 11.73
C ILE A 551 3.34 21.44 10.61
N THR A 552 4.55 20.97 10.93
CA THR A 552 5.61 20.79 9.93
C THR A 552 6.35 19.47 10.16
N PRO A 553 6.69 18.72 9.09
CA PRO A 553 7.71 17.69 9.21
C PRO A 553 9.00 18.32 9.74
N CYS A 554 9.61 17.70 10.75
CA CYS A 554 10.89 18.16 11.27
C CYS A 554 11.97 17.11 11.10
N LEU A 555 13.04 17.53 10.42
CA LEU A 555 14.15 16.67 9.98
C LEU A 555 15.25 16.57 11.03
N THR A 556 15.16 17.37 12.09
CA THR A 556 16.12 17.35 13.20
C THR A 556 15.50 16.86 14.49
N GLY A 557 16.22 15.98 15.17
CA GLY A 557 15.84 15.51 16.50
C GLY A 557 14.73 14.47 16.51
N ALA A 558 14.41 13.84 15.36
CA ALA A 558 13.56 12.66 15.28
C ALA A 558 13.97 11.60 16.32
N MET A 559 12.99 10.89 16.85
CA MET A 559 13.22 9.78 17.78
C MET A 559 13.90 8.62 17.06
N ARG A 560 13.43 8.30 15.84
CA ARG A 560 14.00 7.29 14.96
C ARG A 560 13.70 7.66 13.52
N GLY A 561 14.63 7.38 12.61
CA GLY A 561 14.48 7.69 11.18
C GLY A 561 15.04 9.06 10.82
N LEU A 562 14.55 9.63 9.73
CA LEU A 562 14.94 10.92 9.18
C LEU A 562 14.08 12.06 9.70
N GLN A 563 12.81 11.81 10.00
CA GLN A 563 11.88 12.87 10.37
C GLN A 563 10.86 12.46 11.42
N GLY A 564 10.36 13.47 12.14
CA GLY A 564 9.16 13.35 12.95
C GLY A 564 8.20 14.48 12.59
N MET A 565 7.21 14.70 13.45
CA MET A 565 6.23 15.75 13.24
C MET A 565 6.31 16.82 14.32
N CYS A 566 6.48 18.07 13.92
CA CYS A 566 6.58 19.22 14.81
C CYS A 566 5.31 20.06 14.79
N LEU A 567 4.78 20.33 15.98
CA LEU A 567 3.63 21.18 16.21
C LEU A 567 4.11 22.40 17.02
N SER A 568 3.92 23.60 16.50
CA SER A 568 4.34 24.85 17.13
C SER A 568 3.16 25.69 17.59
N ARG A 569 3.25 26.31 18.78
CA ARG A 569 2.23 27.21 19.33
C ARG A 569 2.84 28.40 20.04
N THR A 570 2.07 29.47 20.20
CA THR A 570 2.37 30.62 21.05
C THR A 570 1.25 30.85 22.07
N GLN A 571 1.58 31.57 23.14
CA GLN A 571 0.62 32.01 24.17
C GLN A 571 -0.55 32.85 23.60
N PHE A 572 -0.42 33.40 22.38
CA PHE A 572 -1.45 34.23 21.76
C PHE A 572 -2.48 33.41 20.99
N ASN A 573 -2.17 32.15 20.71
CA ASN A 573 -3.14 31.25 20.13
C ASN A 573 -4.26 30.97 21.15
N ASN A 574 -5.51 30.97 20.68
CA ASN A 574 -6.70 30.85 21.54
C ASN A 574 -7.43 29.50 21.44
N ARG A 575 -6.89 28.55 20.66
CA ARG A 575 -7.43 27.20 20.46
C ARG A 575 -6.29 26.19 20.38
N PRO A 576 -6.52 24.92 20.76
CA PRO A 576 -5.58 23.85 20.45
C PRO A 576 -5.36 23.72 18.94
N LEU A 577 -4.12 23.45 18.54
CA LEU A 577 -3.83 22.95 17.21
C LEU A 577 -4.27 21.50 17.14
N ARG A 578 -4.80 21.09 15.99
CA ARG A 578 -5.41 19.78 15.78
C ARG A 578 -4.81 19.17 14.52
N MET A 579 -4.23 17.99 14.65
CA MET A 579 -3.58 17.22 13.60
C MET A 579 -4.25 15.84 13.47
N PRO A 580 -5.29 15.72 12.63
CA PRO A 580 -5.92 14.43 12.35
C PRO A 580 -5.05 13.54 11.47
N PHE A 581 -5.18 12.23 11.71
CA PHE A 581 -4.81 11.21 10.75
C PHE A 581 -5.94 11.12 9.70
N LYS A 582 -5.60 11.21 8.41
CA LYS A 582 -6.59 11.36 7.33
C LYS A 582 -7.49 10.13 7.18
N GLN A 583 -6.96 8.93 7.43
CA GLN A 583 -7.70 7.68 7.28
C GLN A 583 -8.34 7.21 8.61
N THR A 584 -9.36 6.38 8.48
CA THR A 584 -9.91 5.66 9.64
C THR A 584 -9.17 4.34 9.81
N LEU A 585 -8.65 4.08 11.01
CA LEU A 585 -7.87 2.88 11.33
C LEU A 585 -8.81 1.74 11.71
N ARG A 586 -8.84 0.67 10.92
CA ARG A 586 -9.75 -0.46 11.11
C ARG A 586 -9.04 -1.61 11.83
N THR A 587 -9.73 -2.16 12.83
CA THR A 587 -9.35 -3.42 13.44
C THR A 587 -9.56 -4.54 12.44
N MET A 588 -8.54 -5.38 12.32
CA MET A 588 -8.47 -6.37 11.25
C MET A 588 -9.07 -7.68 11.73
N PRO A 589 -10.13 -8.20 11.11
CA PRO A 589 -10.42 -9.61 11.21
C PRO A 589 -9.36 -10.38 10.42
N ILE A 590 -8.46 -11.07 11.11
CA ILE A 590 -7.57 -12.05 10.49
C ILE A 590 -8.35 -13.36 10.44
N THR A 591 -8.92 -13.71 9.28
CA THR A 591 -9.70 -14.94 9.11
C THR A 591 -8.84 -16.07 8.54
N PRO A 592 -8.56 -17.13 9.30
CA PRO A 592 -8.43 -18.47 8.73
C PRO A 592 -9.81 -19.10 8.51
N ALA A 593 -9.86 -20.17 7.72
CA ALA A 593 -11.04 -20.89 7.21
C ALA A 593 -12.09 -21.42 8.24
N GLU A 594 -11.93 -21.12 9.53
CA GLU A 594 -12.85 -21.53 10.59
C GLU A 594 -13.54 -20.33 11.26
N SER A 595 -14.43 -19.65 10.51
CA SER A 595 -15.75 -19.21 10.99
C SER A 595 -15.84 -18.66 12.44
N THR A 596 -15.14 -17.58 12.75
CA THR A 596 -15.64 -16.42 13.52
C THR A 596 -14.76 -15.22 13.16
N LEU A 597 -15.36 -14.04 12.93
CA LEU A 597 -14.63 -12.78 12.82
C LEU A 597 -13.99 -12.49 14.19
N GLN A 598 -12.80 -13.02 14.46
CA GLN A 598 -12.06 -12.61 15.65
C GLN A 598 -11.33 -11.32 15.34
N ALA A 599 -12.08 -10.21 15.32
CA ALA A 599 -11.47 -8.91 15.39
C ALA A 599 -11.04 -8.67 16.84
N TYR A 600 -9.83 -8.16 17.01
CA TYR A 600 -9.30 -7.83 18.33
C TYR A 600 -9.85 -6.48 18.77
N SER A 601 -10.57 -6.47 19.89
CA SER A 601 -11.25 -5.29 20.45
C SER A 601 -10.36 -4.44 21.35
N GLU A 602 -9.25 -4.99 21.84
CA GLU A 602 -8.33 -4.31 22.75
C GLU A 602 -7.22 -3.64 21.95
N LEU A 603 -7.17 -2.30 22.03
CA LEU A 603 -6.21 -1.47 21.34
C LEU A 603 -5.44 -0.59 22.34
N SER A 604 -4.27 -0.12 21.93
CA SER A 604 -3.57 0.96 22.64
C SER A 604 -3.08 2.00 21.63
N LEU A 605 -3.41 3.27 21.87
CA LEU A 605 -2.68 4.38 21.28
C LEU A 605 -1.33 4.50 22.00
N PHE A 606 -0.24 4.47 21.25
CA PHE A 606 1.12 4.55 21.77
C PHE A 606 1.96 5.48 20.88
N GLY A 607 2.99 6.11 21.44
CA GLY A 607 3.91 6.92 20.67
C GLY A 607 4.93 7.64 21.54
N TYR A 608 5.82 8.38 20.87
CA TYR A 608 6.88 9.14 21.51
C TYR A 608 6.62 10.63 21.32
N ALA A 609 6.91 11.40 22.36
CA ALA A 609 6.80 12.84 22.31
C ALA A 609 7.96 13.52 23.01
N LYS A 610 8.38 14.66 22.47
CA LYS A 610 9.33 15.58 23.06
C LYS A 610 8.73 16.98 23.05
N GLY A 611 8.84 17.68 24.16
CA GLY A 611 8.22 19.00 24.32
C GLY A 611 9.23 20.03 24.76
N ASP A 612 9.21 21.20 24.13
CA ASP A 612 9.80 22.41 24.68
C ASP A 612 8.68 23.41 24.96
N ASN A 613 8.43 23.64 26.26
CA ASN A 613 7.31 24.45 26.75
C ASN A 613 5.96 24.04 26.12
N ALA A 614 5.81 22.76 25.76
CA ALA A 614 4.62 22.22 25.12
C ALA A 614 3.39 22.47 25.99
N GLY A 615 2.26 22.80 25.37
CA GLY A 615 0.96 22.82 26.06
C GLY A 615 0.50 21.41 26.44
N ASP A 616 -0.75 21.30 26.90
CA ASP A 616 -1.35 19.97 27.11
C ASP A 616 -1.44 19.25 25.77
N VAL A 617 -0.96 18.01 25.75
CA VAL A 617 -1.03 17.14 24.57
C VAL A 617 -2.15 16.16 24.80
N SER A 618 -3.13 16.17 23.91
CA SER A 618 -4.30 15.29 23.95
C SER A 618 -4.51 14.59 22.61
N ALA A 619 -5.34 13.56 22.62
CA ALA A 619 -5.85 12.93 21.40
C ALA A 619 -7.39 12.93 21.41
N GLU A 620 -7.99 13.22 20.26
CA GLU A 620 -9.39 12.95 19.97
C GLU A 620 -9.50 11.56 19.37
N LEU A 621 -10.30 10.70 20.00
CA LEU A 621 -10.54 9.33 19.61
C LEU A 621 -12.02 9.15 19.32
N THR A 622 -12.35 8.69 18.11
CA THR A 622 -13.74 8.40 17.74
C THR A 622 -13.86 6.95 17.30
N ILE A 623 -14.64 6.17 18.04
CA ILE A 623 -14.97 4.78 17.69
C ILE A 623 -16.15 4.79 16.73
N VAL A 624 -15.96 4.14 15.58
CA VAL A 624 -16.97 4.07 14.52
C VAL A 624 -17.22 2.64 14.05
N THR A 625 -18.33 2.45 13.34
CA THR A 625 -18.65 1.22 12.63
C THR A 625 -17.60 0.84 11.59
N ALA A 626 -17.62 -0.44 11.19
CA ALA A 626 -16.68 -1.03 10.24
C ALA A 626 -16.64 -0.35 8.85
N GLU A 627 -17.77 0.15 8.37
CA GLU A 627 -17.92 0.52 6.95
C GLU A 627 -18.40 1.96 6.78
N ASP A 628 -19.57 2.29 7.32
CA ASP A 628 -20.28 3.56 7.10
C ASP A 628 -19.90 4.71 8.06
N ASN A 629 -18.92 4.47 8.94
CA ASN A 629 -18.36 5.44 9.90
C ASN A 629 -19.38 6.07 10.87
N LEU A 630 -20.46 5.37 11.21
CA LEU A 630 -21.37 5.79 12.27
C LEU A 630 -20.68 5.74 13.63
N GLU A 631 -20.84 6.81 14.40
CA GLU A 631 -20.15 7.01 15.68
C GLU A 631 -20.82 6.24 16.82
N PHE A 632 -20.03 5.42 17.52
CA PHE A 632 -20.40 4.83 18.80
C PHE A 632 -20.06 5.76 19.97
N SER A 633 -18.87 6.34 19.93
CA SER A 633 -18.38 7.25 20.96
C SER A 633 -17.26 8.15 20.42
N SER A 634 -17.12 9.31 21.03
CA SER A 634 -16.00 10.22 20.82
C SER A 634 -15.53 10.74 22.16
N GLU A 635 -14.22 10.75 22.37
CA GLU A 635 -13.59 11.27 23.59
C GLU A 635 -12.30 12.02 23.30
N GLU A 636 -11.96 12.95 24.19
CA GLU A 636 -10.66 13.60 24.20
C GLU A 636 -9.86 13.12 25.42
N VAL A 637 -8.67 12.59 25.18
CA VAL A 637 -7.83 11.96 26.20
C VAL A 637 -6.53 12.74 26.36
N SER A 638 -6.22 13.13 27.61
CA SER A 638 -4.95 13.83 27.92
C SER A 638 -3.82 12.80 27.95
N LEU A 639 -2.82 12.99 27.09
CA LEU A 639 -1.69 12.08 26.92
C LEU A 639 -0.49 12.55 27.73
N ILE A 640 -0.15 13.83 27.61
CA ILE A 640 1.01 14.43 28.27
C ILE A 640 0.68 15.81 28.81
N LYS A 641 1.08 16.06 30.07
CA LYS A 641 0.92 17.35 30.74
C LYS A 641 1.85 18.43 30.17
N PRO A 642 1.46 19.72 30.27
CA PRO A 642 2.27 20.84 29.80
C PRO A 642 3.68 20.86 30.41
N GLY A 643 4.65 21.33 29.63
CA GLY A 643 6.02 21.60 30.07
C GLY A 643 7.08 21.21 29.05
N SER A 644 8.36 21.32 29.46
CA SER A 644 9.49 20.83 28.69
C SER A 644 9.92 19.44 29.16
N TYR A 645 10.14 18.53 28.22
CA TYR A 645 10.55 17.16 28.46
C TYR A 645 11.27 16.62 27.23
N ASP A 646 12.29 15.80 27.45
CA ASP A 646 12.91 15.04 26.36
C ASP A 646 11.98 13.90 25.91
N TRP A 647 12.41 13.15 24.89
CA TRP A 647 11.68 12.01 24.35
C TRP A 647 11.18 11.08 25.46
N LYS A 648 9.86 10.91 25.52
CA LYS A 648 9.18 9.98 26.42
C LYS A 648 7.98 9.35 25.72
N THR A 649 7.62 8.16 26.17
CA THR A 649 6.45 7.45 25.67
C THR A 649 5.16 7.95 26.30
N PHE A 650 4.07 7.88 25.56
CA PHE A 650 2.71 7.96 26.09
C PHE A 650 1.91 6.73 25.66
N ARG A 651 0.83 6.44 26.41
CA ARG A 651 -0.08 5.33 26.13
C ARG A 651 -1.50 5.69 26.54
N HIS A 652 -2.46 5.26 25.75
CA HIS A 652 -3.87 5.23 26.13
C HIS A 652 -4.53 3.94 25.62
N ASP A 653 -5.20 3.21 26.49
CA ASP A 653 -5.89 1.95 26.13
C ASP A 653 -7.31 2.22 25.68
N ILE A 654 -7.73 1.53 24.63
CA ILE A 654 -9.03 1.68 23.97
C ILE A 654 -9.64 0.29 23.86
N SER A 655 -10.84 0.12 24.40
CA SER A 655 -11.63 -1.11 24.22
C SER A 655 -12.81 -0.80 23.30
N LEU A 656 -12.91 -1.52 22.18
CA LEU A 656 -14.07 -1.41 21.29
C LEU A 656 -15.33 -2.01 21.96
N PRO A 657 -16.52 -1.43 21.70
CA PRO A 657 -17.79 -2.04 22.08
C PRO A 657 -17.93 -3.50 21.62
N ASP A 658 -18.60 -4.32 22.43
CA ASP A 658 -18.95 -5.70 22.09
C ASP A 658 -19.74 -5.77 20.77
N ASP A 659 -19.49 -6.79 19.96
CA ASP A 659 -20.08 -6.99 18.63
C ASP A 659 -21.61 -7.10 18.63
N SER A 660 -22.23 -7.41 19.76
CA SER A 660 -23.69 -7.36 19.91
C SER A 660 -24.25 -5.93 19.84
N GLN A 661 -23.40 -4.91 20.00
CA GLN A 661 -23.76 -3.52 19.81
C GLN A 661 -23.47 -3.10 18.38
N THR A 662 -24.53 -2.77 17.65
CA THR A 662 -24.47 -2.46 16.24
C THR A 662 -25.19 -1.14 15.93
N LEU A 663 -24.72 -0.40 14.93
CA LEU A 663 -25.37 0.82 14.44
C LEU A 663 -25.76 0.68 12.96
N GLY A 664 -26.60 1.60 12.50
CA GLY A 664 -27.01 1.69 11.09
C GLY A 664 -28.07 0.67 10.67
N SER A 665 -28.53 0.78 9.43
CA SER A 665 -29.47 -0.17 8.83
C SER A 665 -28.87 -1.56 8.61
N GLU A 666 -27.56 -1.62 8.43
CA GLU A 666 -26.79 -2.85 8.19
C GLU A 666 -26.37 -3.56 9.48
N GLN A 667 -26.65 -2.97 10.65
CA GLN A 667 -26.29 -3.53 11.96
C GLN A 667 -24.78 -3.84 12.04
N LEU A 668 -23.96 -2.82 11.79
CA LEU A 668 -22.50 -2.96 11.79
C LEU A 668 -21.92 -2.77 13.20
N PRO A 669 -20.95 -3.61 13.62
CA PRO A 669 -20.27 -3.48 14.90
C PRO A 669 -19.20 -2.38 14.88
N ALA A 670 -18.73 -1.99 16.07
CA ALA A 670 -17.59 -1.10 16.24
C ALA A 670 -16.29 -1.81 15.81
N ARG A 671 -15.61 -1.24 14.82
CA ARG A 671 -14.42 -1.85 14.21
C ARG A 671 -13.35 -0.88 13.79
N ALA A 672 -13.52 0.41 14.05
CA ALA A 672 -12.55 1.39 13.59
C ALA A 672 -12.42 2.57 14.54
N VAL A 673 -11.24 3.21 14.49
CA VAL A 673 -10.89 4.38 15.28
C VAL A 673 -10.47 5.50 14.33
N LYS A 674 -11.07 6.69 14.50
CA LYS A 674 -10.54 7.94 13.96
C LYS A 674 -9.71 8.61 15.06
N LEU A 675 -8.60 9.23 14.67
CA LEU A 675 -7.63 9.80 15.58
C LEU A 675 -7.21 11.20 15.14
N ALA A 676 -7.13 12.13 16.09
CA ALA A 676 -6.42 13.39 15.91
C ALA A 676 -5.60 13.74 17.14
N PHE A 677 -4.36 14.18 16.95
CA PHE A 677 -3.55 14.74 18.03
C PHE A 677 -3.82 16.22 18.20
N LYS A 678 -3.72 16.69 19.43
CA LYS A 678 -3.92 18.09 19.78
C LYS A 678 -2.81 18.59 20.67
N GLN A 679 -2.40 19.83 20.42
CA GLN A 679 -1.53 20.59 21.29
C GLN A 679 -2.20 21.89 21.68
N ALA A 680 -2.42 22.08 22.99
CA ALA A 680 -2.89 23.35 23.52
C ALA A 680 -1.81 24.46 23.40
N PRO A 681 -2.20 25.74 23.34
CA PRO A 681 -1.26 26.85 23.50
C PRO A 681 -0.52 26.77 24.85
N PRO A 682 0.76 27.20 24.94
CA PRO A 682 1.44 27.33 26.22
C PRO A 682 0.85 28.46 27.07
N GLU A 683 1.08 28.42 28.38
CA GLU A 683 0.68 29.52 29.26
C GLU A 683 1.42 30.83 28.92
N LYS A 684 2.70 30.73 28.55
CA LYS A 684 3.56 31.85 28.17
C LYS A 684 4.57 31.46 27.10
N GLY A 685 4.96 32.43 26.27
CA GLY A 685 5.99 32.28 25.25
C GLY A 685 5.56 31.41 24.07
N GLU A 686 6.49 30.61 23.57
CA GLU A 686 6.32 29.71 22.43
C GLU A 686 6.52 28.26 22.89
N ALA A 687 5.88 27.34 22.19
CA ALA A 687 5.86 25.91 22.45
C ALA A 687 6.19 25.15 21.19
N THR A 688 6.94 24.06 21.34
CA THR A 688 7.12 23.05 20.30
C THR A 688 6.89 21.67 20.87
N LEU A 689 6.07 20.89 20.19
CA LEU A 689 5.86 19.47 20.44
C LEU A 689 6.37 18.71 19.23
N MET A 690 7.24 17.73 19.46
CA MET A 690 7.64 16.75 18.47
C MET A 690 6.94 15.44 18.77
N LEU A 691 6.35 14.82 17.75
CA LEU A 691 5.74 13.49 17.78
C LEU A 691 6.49 12.57 16.82
N ASP A 692 6.68 11.32 17.22
CA ASP A 692 7.32 10.30 16.40
C ASP A 692 6.90 8.89 16.84
N GLN A 693 7.03 7.92 15.94
CA GLN A 693 6.79 6.49 16.14
C GLN A 693 5.42 6.18 16.76
N LEU A 694 4.40 6.91 16.30
CA LEU A 694 3.01 6.72 16.68
C LEU A 694 2.53 5.34 16.24
N ALA A 695 1.65 4.75 17.04
CA ALA A 695 1.06 3.45 16.75
C ALA A 695 -0.36 3.36 17.30
N LEU A 696 -1.24 2.72 16.55
CA LEU A 696 -2.47 2.17 17.09
C LEU A 696 -2.31 0.66 17.15
N ILE A 697 -1.97 0.16 18.33
CA ILE A 697 -1.61 -1.23 18.55
C ILE A 697 -2.88 -2.05 18.68
N SER A 698 -3.02 -3.11 17.89
CA SER A 698 -4.06 -4.13 18.04
C SER A 698 -3.50 -5.35 18.77
N TRP A 699 -3.99 -5.62 19.99
CA TRP A 699 -3.49 -6.70 20.82
C TRP A 699 -4.08 -8.05 20.43
N GLN A 700 -3.21 -9.02 20.18
CA GLN A 700 -3.59 -10.35 19.73
C GLN A 700 -3.99 -11.26 20.90
N LYS A 701 -4.09 -12.57 20.66
CA LYS A 701 -4.28 -13.54 21.75
C LYS A 701 -3.06 -13.55 22.68
N PRO A 702 -3.25 -13.73 24.00
CA PRO A 702 -2.15 -13.92 24.93
C PRO A 702 -1.25 -15.11 24.53
N LEU A 703 0.06 -14.90 24.66
CA LEU A 703 1.07 -15.91 24.43
C LEU A 703 1.02 -16.99 25.50
N SER A 704 1.23 -18.23 25.08
CA SER A 704 1.48 -19.35 25.99
C SER A 704 2.96 -19.71 25.97
N LEU A 705 3.64 -19.57 27.12
CA LEU A 705 5.03 -20.01 27.28
C LEU A 705 5.06 -21.50 27.62
N ASN A 706 5.74 -22.31 26.80
CA ASN A 706 6.03 -23.71 27.12
C ASN A 706 7.40 -23.82 27.76
N ASN A 707 7.46 -24.20 29.05
CA ASN A 707 8.69 -24.20 29.85
C ASN A 707 9.45 -22.86 29.82
N GLY A 708 8.71 -21.75 29.80
CA GLY A 708 9.28 -20.40 29.77
C GLY A 708 9.75 -19.94 28.39
N LEU A 709 9.41 -20.66 27.30
CA LEU A 709 9.76 -20.33 25.92
C LEU A 709 8.51 -20.21 25.04
N TRP A 710 8.46 -19.17 24.23
CA TRP A 710 7.60 -19.06 23.05
C TRP A 710 8.48 -18.98 21.79
N GLN A 711 7.99 -19.52 20.69
CA GLN A 711 8.69 -19.52 19.41
C GLN A 711 7.68 -19.30 18.28
N ALA A 712 8.05 -18.43 17.33
CA ALA A 712 7.32 -18.25 16.08
C ALA A 712 7.64 -19.38 15.09
N GLU A 713 6.62 -19.86 14.39
CA GLU A 713 6.79 -20.87 13.33
C GLU A 713 7.33 -20.24 12.03
N ARG A 714 7.03 -18.95 11.81
CA ARG A 714 7.36 -18.20 10.60
C ARG A 714 7.47 -16.70 10.88
N MET A 715 7.93 -15.97 9.87
CA MET A 715 7.90 -14.50 9.86
C MET A 715 6.47 -13.98 10.05
N HIS A 716 6.34 -12.88 10.79
CA HIS A 716 5.06 -12.23 11.09
C HIS A 716 5.20 -10.71 11.20
N GLY A 717 4.07 -10.00 11.11
CA GLY A 717 3.99 -8.55 11.21
C GLY A 717 3.64 -8.01 12.60
N MET A 718 4.08 -8.64 13.69
CA MET A 718 3.93 -8.12 15.06
C MET A 718 5.08 -7.20 15.42
N ASP A 719 4.77 -6.03 16.00
CA ASP A 719 5.71 -4.94 16.26
C ASP A 719 5.80 -4.57 17.75
N PHE A 720 4.93 -5.12 18.60
CA PHE A 720 4.85 -4.79 20.03
C PHE A 720 4.67 -6.02 20.92
N ILE A 721 5.04 -5.89 22.19
CA ILE A 721 4.71 -6.84 23.26
C ILE A 721 4.13 -6.08 24.45
N ALA A 722 2.92 -6.42 24.88
CA ALA A 722 2.40 -6.08 26.19
C ALA A 722 2.85 -7.14 27.19
N VAL A 723 3.39 -6.71 28.33
CA VAL A 723 3.88 -7.61 29.39
C VAL A 723 3.28 -7.18 30.72
N GLN A 724 2.60 -8.09 31.40
CA GLN A 724 2.10 -7.90 32.75
C GLN A 724 2.77 -8.89 33.71
N THR A 725 3.33 -8.39 34.80
CA THR A 725 4.03 -9.24 35.76
C THR A 725 3.89 -8.76 37.20
N SER A 726 3.70 -9.70 38.12
CA SER A 726 3.62 -9.44 39.57
C SER A 726 5.00 -9.31 40.24
N ASN A 727 6.06 -9.80 39.60
CA ASN A 727 7.43 -9.76 40.09
C ASN A 727 8.37 -9.23 39.01
N SER A 728 9.60 -8.87 39.38
CA SER A 728 10.59 -8.58 38.35
C SER A 728 10.87 -9.83 37.51
N VAL A 729 10.86 -9.67 36.18
CA VAL A 729 11.15 -10.74 35.22
C VAL A 729 12.22 -10.27 34.25
N THR A 730 13.01 -11.22 33.76
CA THR A 730 13.94 -10.98 32.66
C THR A 730 13.38 -11.67 31.43
N LEU A 731 13.17 -10.89 30.37
CA LEU A 731 12.81 -11.38 29.04
C LEU A 731 14.06 -11.45 28.16
N THR A 732 14.19 -12.50 27.38
CA THR A 732 15.18 -12.59 26.30
C THR A 732 14.43 -12.76 24.98
N LEU A 733 14.60 -11.77 24.11
CA LEU A 733 13.98 -11.67 22.79
C LEU A 733 15.02 -12.06 21.74
N HIS A 734 14.71 -13.03 20.89
CA HIS A 734 15.57 -13.45 19.79
C HIS A 734 14.99 -12.98 18.47
N PHE A 735 15.72 -12.18 17.71
CA PHE A 735 15.29 -11.67 16.42
C PHE A 735 15.91 -12.49 15.29
N SER A 736 15.10 -12.86 14.31
CA SER A 736 15.57 -13.57 13.12
C SER A 736 15.25 -12.80 11.85
N ALA A 737 16.09 -12.97 10.83
CA ALA A 737 15.93 -12.44 9.48
C ALA A 737 16.36 -13.50 8.45
N TYR A 738 15.99 -13.30 7.20
CA TYR A 738 16.55 -14.08 6.08
C TYR A 738 17.83 -13.39 5.60
N ASN A 739 18.84 -14.19 5.23
CA ASN A 739 20.11 -13.71 4.68
C ASN A 739 20.12 -13.74 3.16
#